data_AF-X6NQX0-F1
#
_entry.id   AF-X6NQX0-F1
#
_cell.length_a   1.000
_cell.length_b   1.000
_cell.length_c   1.000
_cell.angle_alpha   90.00
_cell.angle_beta   90.00
_cell.angle_gamma   90.00
#
_symmetry.space_group_name_H-M   'P 1'
#
loop_
_entity.id
_entity.type
_entity.pdbx_description
1 polymer ?
#
loop_
_entity_poly.entity_id
_entity_poly.type
_entity_poly.pdbx_seq_one_letter_code
_entity_poly.pdbx_strand_id
1 'polypeptide(L)'
;MYVYIAFPLTYPSLKSKPINKGDAKVLRQRLLREKEVVEDLTRLLRSSASGIDSVVEDVRRLITEAQQLDIPHPVVQDAQKQVAIYEAKQKARRVLTEGLEESDEKKLREGIHLAELAGFAANEAMLVKAKQLITRLEKEKAALEKASKRGGYSREGDTIQCEELQAKIQEVERFGKLSVMKNSETLERCKGLLNLRTTLDEALESQEQKDMDRLKQLVEHMEREDDSWSKHPEMVAIHTVLHQYFHNEELEQLQKVIEQAMSEMDHVALKFQLEEAKKKQIDHSTLPVIKEAAKLLEKIETIRVLLNEGMKENNLNNVRDGLQQAANIGYSKAIVKKADAYFAQLNSFQSKAEAALQSFNISEIKNLLDVAKQWNINTPQITQMKDLLNNTSPEKVLQIQLSKSKDVKQVCKVTYKLKTIFFERNPHKYEWEKFPKFLHPKAWAKTSRTPFGRDKLRSEFFVFTKTPIHHPLTDMRTTTERAVVSGGAAISKFSVLKSEALQMFKDIMGYMGDRHYAQPILLVRDILRKCMTHSPLRTEVYCQIVKQLTKNPRRVSEERGWNLMTVILDVFAPSTDLENYLEFWLRHTPPPHKHPQFFVALLHQTVFQGSRTEVPSLEEIDLLLRGKVRSFVESKPKATPKPQQRAFESNQQTTFLASPTSSQKKFDLNDAPQLHSSATKLEPKESNHKEMSDFDSLSMFDSQNNCDVHPTTTENQRYF
;
A
#
# COMPACT_ATOMS: atom_id res chain seq x y z
N MET A 1 72.65 -33.03 107.77
CA MET A 1 72.64 -34.41 108.29
C MET A 1 72.95 -35.32 107.10
N TYR A 2 73.97 -36.17 107.25
CA TYR A 2 74.67 -36.97 106.22
C TYR A 2 73.76 -37.87 105.36
N VAL A 3 74.10 -38.09 104.08
CA VAL A 3 74.61 -39.38 103.54
C VAL A 3 75.33 -39.13 102.19
N TYR A 4 76.58 -39.58 102.13
CA TYR A 4 77.46 -39.71 100.97
C TYR A 4 77.02 -40.89 100.08
N ILE A 5 77.07 -40.75 98.75
CA ILE A 5 77.33 -41.88 97.83
C ILE A 5 78.33 -41.40 96.75
N ALA A 6 79.51 -42.01 96.75
CA ALA A 6 80.62 -41.85 95.80
C ALA A 6 80.51 -42.88 94.66
N PHE A 7 80.83 -42.61 93.39
CA PHE A 7 82.13 -42.73 92.65
C PHE A 7 81.74 -42.87 91.13
N PRO A 8 82.65 -42.89 90.12
CA PRO A 8 84.05 -42.46 90.03
C PRO A 8 84.36 -41.53 88.82
N LEU A 9 85.33 -40.63 88.97
CA LEU A 9 86.04 -40.00 87.84
C LEU A 9 87.17 -40.94 87.38
N THR A 10 87.05 -41.51 86.19
CA THR A 10 88.16 -42.19 85.50
C THR A 10 88.93 -41.19 84.67
N TYR A 11 90.14 -40.84 85.13
CA TYR A 11 91.17 -40.19 84.32
C TYR A 11 92.00 -41.25 83.57
N PRO A 12 92.14 -41.18 82.24
CA PRO A 12 93.18 -41.92 81.53
C PRO A 12 94.52 -41.17 81.64
N SER A 13 95.47 -41.85 82.31
CA SER A 13 96.92 -41.65 82.35
C SER A 13 97.55 -40.55 81.47
N LEU A 14 98.08 -39.51 82.12
CA LEU A 14 99.13 -38.66 81.57
C LEU A 14 100.50 -39.32 81.83
N LYS A 15 101.15 -39.84 80.77
CA LYS A 15 102.60 -40.08 80.79
C LYS A 15 103.31 -38.75 80.57
N SER A 16 104.24 -38.47 81.47
CA SER A 16 104.97 -37.23 81.69
C SER A 16 105.82 -36.74 80.50
N LYS A 17 105.80 -35.42 80.29
CA LYS A 17 106.92 -34.65 79.73
C LYS A 17 107.20 -33.45 80.66
N PRO A 18 108.46 -33.13 80.98
CA PRO A 18 108.80 -31.98 81.81
C PRO A 18 108.48 -30.68 81.08
N ILE A 19 107.60 -29.87 81.68
CA ILE A 19 107.17 -28.56 81.20
C ILE A 19 108.34 -27.57 81.37
N ASN A 20 108.73 -26.86 80.29
CA ASN A 20 109.79 -25.86 80.30
C ASN A 20 109.37 -24.65 81.19
N LYS A 21 110.30 -23.93 81.83
CA LYS A 21 110.00 -22.80 82.74
C LYS A 21 109.14 -21.70 82.07
N GLY A 22 109.28 -21.52 80.75
CA GLY A 22 108.43 -20.61 79.97
C GLY A 22 106.97 -21.07 79.91
N ASP A 23 106.74 -22.35 79.64
CA ASP A 23 105.42 -22.96 79.55
C ASP A 23 104.72 -22.98 80.91
N ALA A 24 105.45 -23.16 82.01
CA ALA A 24 104.89 -23.11 83.37
C ALA A 24 104.40 -21.71 83.77
N LYS A 25 105.06 -20.63 83.30
CA LYS A 25 104.64 -19.24 83.56
C LYS A 25 103.36 -18.89 82.77
N VAL A 26 103.28 -19.34 81.52
CA VAL A 26 102.09 -19.16 80.66
C VAL A 26 100.91 -19.97 81.19
N LEU A 27 101.12 -21.24 81.57
CA LEU A 27 100.09 -22.07 82.23
C LEU A 27 99.61 -21.46 83.55
N ARG A 28 100.50 -20.89 84.37
CA ARG A 28 100.12 -20.22 85.62
C ARG A 28 99.33 -18.95 85.37
N GLN A 29 99.69 -18.13 84.37
CA GLN A 29 98.92 -16.94 83.99
C GLN A 29 97.54 -17.32 83.43
N ARG A 30 97.45 -18.39 82.62
CA ARG A 30 96.18 -18.93 82.11
C ARG A 30 95.27 -19.40 83.25
N LEU A 31 95.79 -20.19 84.19
CA LEU A 31 95.04 -20.68 85.36
C LEU A 31 94.60 -19.54 86.29
N LEU A 32 95.43 -18.50 86.46
CA LEU A 32 95.03 -17.31 87.23
C LEU A 32 93.87 -16.58 86.54
N ARG A 33 93.96 -16.39 85.23
CA ARG A 33 92.92 -15.71 84.45
C ARG A 33 91.62 -16.51 84.38
N GLU A 34 91.71 -17.83 84.26
CA GLU A 34 90.56 -18.73 84.37
C GLU A 34 89.87 -18.60 85.72
N LYS A 35 90.63 -18.55 86.81
CA LYS A 35 90.11 -18.32 88.15
C LYS A 35 89.46 -16.93 88.30
N GLU A 36 90.08 -15.87 87.78
CA GLU A 36 89.53 -14.52 87.78
C GLU A 36 88.21 -14.43 87.00
N VAL A 37 88.15 -14.99 85.79
CA VAL A 37 86.93 -14.99 84.97
C VAL A 37 85.78 -15.72 85.66
N VAL A 38 86.06 -16.86 86.31
CA VAL A 38 85.05 -17.61 87.09
C VAL A 38 84.63 -16.85 88.35
N GLU A 39 85.56 -16.20 89.07
CA GLU A 39 85.25 -15.39 90.25
C GLU A 39 84.44 -14.13 89.89
N ASP A 40 84.77 -13.46 88.78
CA ASP A 40 84.06 -12.29 88.27
C ASP A 40 82.66 -12.66 87.76
N LEU A 41 82.51 -13.75 87.01
CA LEU A 41 81.19 -14.30 86.63
C LEU A 41 80.38 -14.65 87.88
N THR A 42 80.98 -15.31 88.87
CA THR A 42 80.30 -15.66 90.13
C THR A 42 79.88 -14.41 90.90
N ARG A 43 80.72 -13.36 90.92
CA ARG A 43 80.43 -12.08 91.57
C ARG A 43 79.31 -11.34 90.87
N LEU A 44 79.34 -11.24 89.54
CA LEU A 44 78.30 -10.57 88.76
C LEU A 44 76.96 -11.28 88.87
N LEU A 45 76.95 -12.61 88.80
CA LEU A 45 75.71 -13.39 88.96
C LEU A 45 75.15 -13.28 90.39
N ARG A 46 75.99 -13.24 91.44
CA ARG A 46 75.51 -13.07 92.84
C ARG A 46 75.12 -11.65 93.22
N SER A 47 75.79 -10.64 92.66
CA SER A 47 75.57 -9.22 93.01
C SER A 47 74.34 -8.62 92.32
N SER A 48 73.79 -9.30 91.32
CA SER A 48 72.61 -8.85 90.58
C SER A 48 71.31 -9.00 91.39
N ALA A 49 71.08 -8.09 92.34
CA ALA A 49 69.82 -8.04 93.09
C ALA A 49 68.59 -7.77 92.19
N SER A 50 68.80 -7.23 90.97
CA SER A 50 67.77 -6.94 89.97
C SER A 50 67.75 -7.95 88.80
N GLY A 51 68.45 -9.08 88.90
CA GLY A 51 68.63 -10.03 87.80
C GLY A 51 69.69 -9.60 86.78
N ILE A 52 69.99 -10.48 85.81
CA ILE A 52 71.09 -10.34 84.84
C ILE A 52 71.00 -9.07 83.96
N ASP A 53 69.84 -8.42 83.91
CA ASP A 53 69.52 -7.25 83.07
C ASP A 53 70.55 -6.10 83.18
N SER A 54 71.07 -5.82 84.38
CA SER A 54 72.00 -4.70 84.63
C SER A 54 73.47 -5.03 84.35
N VAL A 55 73.78 -6.32 84.20
CA VAL A 55 75.16 -6.84 84.09
C VAL A 55 75.36 -7.71 82.85
N VAL A 56 74.36 -7.81 81.96
CA VAL A 56 74.33 -8.76 80.84
C VAL A 56 75.47 -8.55 79.85
N GLU A 57 75.86 -7.31 79.56
CA GLU A 57 76.96 -7.02 78.63
C GLU A 57 78.32 -7.41 79.22
N ASP A 58 78.50 -7.20 80.53
CA ASP A 58 79.71 -7.63 81.24
C ASP A 58 79.77 -9.17 81.34
N VAL A 59 78.62 -9.83 81.60
CA VAL A 59 78.51 -11.30 81.62
C VAL A 59 78.74 -11.89 80.22
N ARG A 60 78.22 -11.28 79.15
CA ARG A 60 78.51 -11.68 77.75
C ARG A 60 79.99 -11.60 77.44
N ARG A 61 80.63 -10.47 77.77
CA ARG A 61 82.07 -10.28 77.57
C ARG A 61 82.88 -11.38 78.25
N LEU A 62 82.54 -11.70 79.49
CA LEU A 62 83.22 -12.74 80.27
C LEU A 62 82.91 -14.17 79.79
N ILE A 63 81.72 -14.43 79.27
CA ILE A 63 81.40 -15.70 78.60
C ILE A 63 82.23 -15.87 77.33
N THR A 64 82.37 -14.81 76.51
CA THR A 64 83.21 -14.85 75.31
C THR A 64 84.68 -15.08 75.67
N GLU A 65 85.18 -14.41 76.71
CA GLU A 65 86.53 -14.63 77.23
C GLU A 65 86.70 -16.07 77.76
N ALA A 66 85.70 -16.63 78.45
CA ALA A 66 85.72 -18.01 78.92
C ALA A 66 85.66 -19.05 77.78
N GLN A 67 84.96 -18.76 76.68
CA GLN A 67 84.94 -19.59 75.47
C GLN A 67 86.29 -19.57 74.74
N GLN A 68 86.94 -18.41 74.64
CA GLN A 68 88.27 -18.28 74.02
C GLN A 68 89.35 -19.02 74.82
N LEU A 69 89.20 -19.09 76.14
CA LEU A 69 90.12 -19.79 77.04
C LEU A 69 89.78 -21.29 77.22
N ASP A 70 88.67 -21.76 76.62
CA ASP A 70 88.14 -23.13 76.71
C ASP A 70 87.97 -23.61 78.16
N ILE A 71 87.26 -22.83 78.98
CA ILE A 71 87.06 -23.08 80.41
C ILE A 71 85.82 -23.97 80.63
N PRO A 72 85.96 -25.26 81.00
CA PRO A 72 84.82 -26.15 81.26
C PRO A 72 84.31 -25.99 82.70
N HIS A 73 83.73 -24.82 83.02
CA HIS A 73 83.26 -24.52 84.38
C HIS A 73 81.71 -24.41 84.46
N PRO A 74 81.06 -25.01 85.48
CA PRO A 74 79.60 -24.96 85.64
C PRO A 74 79.02 -23.54 85.68
N VAL A 75 79.75 -22.58 86.26
CA VAL A 75 79.31 -21.17 86.32
C VAL A 75 79.30 -20.51 84.93
N VAL A 76 80.20 -20.89 84.02
CA VAL A 76 80.19 -20.38 82.64
C VAL A 76 78.99 -20.94 81.88
N GLN A 77 78.65 -22.21 82.09
CA GLN A 77 77.45 -22.82 81.51
C GLN A 77 76.16 -22.23 82.10
N ASP A 78 76.14 -21.92 83.41
CA ASP A 78 75.01 -21.25 84.05
C ASP A 78 74.84 -19.82 83.54
N ALA A 79 75.93 -19.06 83.41
CA ALA A 79 75.94 -17.73 82.83
C ALA A 79 75.41 -17.73 81.38
N GLN A 80 75.86 -18.69 80.55
CA GLN A 80 75.36 -18.88 79.18
C GLN A 80 73.85 -19.15 79.14
N LYS A 81 73.35 -20.01 80.03
CA LYS A 81 71.91 -20.29 80.15
C LYS A 81 71.13 -19.04 80.56
N GLN A 82 71.63 -18.27 81.53
CA GLN A 82 70.94 -17.05 81.97
C GLN A 82 70.93 -15.95 80.90
N VAL A 83 72.00 -15.79 80.12
CA VAL A 83 72.03 -14.86 78.98
C VAL A 83 71.07 -15.30 77.87
N ALA A 84 71.00 -16.61 77.56
CA ALA A 84 70.06 -17.13 76.58
C ALA A 84 68.59 -16.91 77.00
N ILE A 85 68.28 -17.10 78.29
CA ILE A 85 66.95 -16.79 78.84
C ILE A 85 66.65 -15.29 78.73
N TYR A 86 67.62 -14.41 79.05
CA TYR A 86 67.46 -12.97 78.90
C TYR A 86 67.17 -12.55 77.45
N GLU A 87 67.92 -13.08 76.47
CA GLU A 87 67.74 -12.77 75.06
C GLU A 87 66.39 -13.26 74.53
N ALA A 88 65.97 -14.46 74.91
CA ALA A 88 64.64 -14.98 74.63
C ALA A 88 63.56 -14.07 75.23
N LYS A 89 63.78 -13.56 76.45
CA LYS A 89 62.85 -12.62 77.09
C LYS A 89 62.76 -11.28 76.36
N GLN A 90 63.89 -10.70 75.94
CA GLN A 90 63.90 -9.45 75.19
C GLN A 90 63.23 -9.59 73.82
N LYS A 91 63.47 -10.71 73.12
CA LYS A 91 62.79 -10.99 71.85
C LYS A 91 61.28 -11.09 72.03
N ALA A 92 60.82 -11.84 73.04
CA ALA A 92 59.40 -11.95 73.36
C ALA A 92 58.77 -10.59 73.72
N ARG A 93 59.46 -9.74 74.50
CA ARG A 93 58.99 -8.37 74.82
C ARG A 93 58.80 -7.51 73.57
N ARG A 94 59.75 -7.53 72.64
CA ARG A 94 59.65 -6.74 71.39
C ARG A 94 58.45 -7.17 70.56
N VAL A 95 58.32 -8.47 70.30
CA VAL A 95 57.22 -9.02 69.50
C VAL A 95 55.86 -8.79 70.17
N LEU A 96 55.79 -8.92 71.51
CA LEU A 96 54.57 -8.59 72.26
C LEU A 96 54.24 -7.10 72.26
N THR A 97 55.25 -6.23 72.33
CA THR A 97 55.04 -4.76 72.30
C THR A 97 54.55 -4.33 70.93
N GLU A 98 55.22 -4.76 69.86
CA GLU A 98 54.77 -4.53 68.48
C GLU A 98 53.36 -5.11 68.25
N GLY A 99 53.11 -6.34 68.72
CA GLY A 99 51.80 -6.97 68.61
C GLY A 99 50.71 -6.24 69.40
N LEU A 100 51.02 -5.62 70.54
CA LEU A 100 50.07 -4.84 71.34
C LEU A 100 49.82 -3.44 70.75
N GLU A 101 50.85 -2.80 70.20
CA GLU A 101 50.76 -1.47 69.57
C GLU A 101 50.00 -1.54 68.24
N GLU A 102 50.30 -2.55 67.43
CA GLU A 102 49.63 -2.78 66.14
C GLU A 102 48.34 -3.60 66.29
N SER A 103 48.09 -4.12 67.50
CA SER A 103 47.02 -5.09 67.81
C SER A 103 46.96 -6.24 66.77
N ASP A 104 48.13 -6.69 66.31
CA ASP A 104 48.26 -7.75 65.32
C ASP A 104 48.15 -9.12 66.00
N GLU A 105 47.05 -9.84 65.72
CA GLU A 105 46.78 -11.17 66.25
C GLU A 105 47.93 -12.17 66.01
N LYS A 106 48.59 -12.14 64.84
CA LYS A 106 49.67 -13.06 64.48
C LYS A 106 50.91 -12.76 65.33
N LYS A 107 51.29 -11.48 65.43
CA LYS A 107 52.41 -11.04 66.28
C LYS A 107 52.12 -11.28 67.76
N LEU A 108 50.89 -11.07 68.23
CA LEU A 108 50.49 -11.37 69.61
C LEU A 108 50.60 -12.87 69.92
N ARG A 109 50.13 -13.75 69.03
CA ARG A 109 50.26 -15.21 69.20
C ARG A 109 51.72 -15.65 69.21
N GLU A 110 52.52 -15.13 68.27
CA GLU A 110 53.95 -15.41 68.21
C GLU A 110 54.67 -14.91 69.47
N GLY A 111 54.37 -13.68 69.91
CA GLY A 111 54.92 -13.08 71.11
C GLY A 111 54.54 -13.83 72.39
N ILE A 112 53.29 -14.30 72.52
CA ILE A 112 52.84 -15.12 73.66
C ILE A 112 53.60 -16.46 73.69
N HIS A 113 53.72 -17.13 72.55
CA HIS A 113 54.44 -18.39 72.44
C HIS A 113 55.93 -18.22 72.78
N LEU A 114 56.57 -17.16 72.28
CA LEU A 114 57.96 -16.82 72.62
C LEU A 114 58.12 -16.48 74.11
N ALA A 115 57.15 -15.80 74.73
CA ALA A 115 57.17 -15.47 76.15
C ALA A 115 57.01 -16.70 77.05
N GLU A 116 56.16 -17.65 76.66
CA GLU A 116 55.98 -18.92 77.38
C GLU A 116 57.24 -19.77 77.31
N LEU A 117 57.88 -19.89 76.13
CA LEU A 117 59.16 -20.57 75.96
C LEU A 117 60.31 -19.90 76.73
N ALA A 118 60.29 -18.57 76.86
CA ALA A 118 61.29 -17.79 77.59
C ALA A 118 61.09 -17.78 79.12
N GLY A 119 60.05 -18.44 79.65
CA GLY A 119 59.78 -18.53 81.08
C GLY A 119 59.31 -17.20 81.70
N PHE A 120 58.43 -16.47 81.00
CA PHE A 120 57.69 -15.36 81.60
C PHE A 120 56.78 -15.86 82.72
N ALA A 121 56.61 -15.04 83.76
CA ALA A 121 55.66 -15.37 84.81
C ALA A 121 54.23 -15.25 84.26
N ALA A 122 53.33 -16.15 84.65
CA ALA A 122 51.96 -16.17 84.15
C ALA A 122 51.16 -14.88 84.45
N ASN A 123 51.57 -14.13 85.48
CA ASN A 123 50.98 -12.87 85.92
C ASN A 123 51.67 -11.63 85.34
N GLU A 124 52.61 -11.79 84.40
CA GLU A 124 53.31 -10.66 83.81
C GLU A 124 52.34 -9.77 83.00
N ALA A 125 52.29 -8.48 83.34
CA ALA A 125 51.26 -7.56 82.86
C ALA A 125 51.17 -7.49 81.32
N MET A 126 52.29 -7.61 80.62
CA MET A 126 52.34 -7.61 79.14
C MET A 126 51.73 -8.87 78.55
N LEU A 127 52.00 -10.04 79.15
CA LEU A 127 51.46 -11.33 78.70
C LEU A 127 49.95 -11.43 78.96
N VAL A 128 49.50 -10.94 80.11
CA VAL A 128 48.06 -10.88 80.45
C VAL A 128 47.30 -9.97 79.50
N LYS A 129 47.84 -8.77 79.20
CA LYS A 129 47.24 -7.84 78.23
C LYS A 129 47.16 -8.44 76.83
N ALA A 130 48.22 -9.11 76.37
CA ALA A 130 48.25 -9.75 75.06
C ALA A 130 47.23 -10.88 74.94
N LYS A 131 47.13 -11.75 75.97
CA LYS A 131 46.12 -12.83 76.01
C LYS A 131 44.70 -12.29 76.02
N GLN A 132 44.42 -11.26 76.83
CA GLN A 132 43.10 -10.61 76.87
C GLN A 132 42.71 -9.98 75.53
N LEU A 133 43.66 -9.35 74.84
CA LEU A 133 43.42 -8.74 73.53
C LEU A 133 43.09 -9.80 72.47
N ILE A 134 43.82 -10.91 72.41
CA ILE A 134 43.50 -12.02 71.49
C ILE A 134 42.10 -12.59 71.74
N THR A 135 41.75 -12.90 72.99
CA THR A 135 40.43 -13.47 73.30
C THR A 135 39.30 -12.52 72.92
N ARG A 136 39.52 -11.21 73.05
CA ARG A 136 38.55 -10.20 72.61
C ARG A 136 38.43 -10.12 71.09
N LEU A 137 39.57 -10.12 70.38
CA LEU A 137 39.61 -10.14 68.91
C LEU A 137 38.90 -11.39 68.34
N GLU A 138 39.13 -12.57 68.91
CA GLU A 138 38.45 -13.82 68.54
C GLU A 138 36.93 -13.71 68.77
N LYS A 139 36.50 -13.13 69.89
CA LYS A 139 35.08 -12.94 70.21
C LYS A 139 34.40 -11.97 69.23
N GLU A 140 35.07 -10.88 68.86
CA GLU A 140 34.56 -9.90 67.91
C GLU A 140 34.48 -10.50 66.49
N LYS A 141 35.51 -11.26 66.07
CA LYS A 141 35.49 -12.00 64.79
C LYS A 141 34.36 -13.03 64.74
N ALA A 142 34.20 -13.84 65.79
CA ALA A 142 33.11 -14.82 65.85
C ALA A 142 31.72 -14.16 65.84
N ALA A 143 31.58 -12.98 66.45
CA ALA A 143 30.34 -12.22 66.41
C ALA A 143 30.06 -11.65 65.01
N LEU A 144 31.09 -11.17 64.30
CA LEU A 144 30.99 -10.68 62.92
C LEU A 144 30.62 -11.81 61.95
N GLU A 145 31.28 -12.98 62.04
CA GLU A 145 30.96 -14.17 61.24
C GLU A 145 29.56 -14.73 61.55
N LYS A 146 29.07 -14.55 62.77
CA LYS A 146 27.70 -14.94 63.13
C LYS A 146 26.67 -13.97 62.54
N ALA A 147 26.95 -12.68 62.55
CA ALA A 147 26.10 -11.66 61.95
C ALA A 147 26.05 -11.80 60.41
N SER A 148 27.18 -12.11 59.77
CA SER A 148 27.22 -12.30 58.31
C SER A 148 26.40 -13.48 57.82
N LYS A 149 26.19 -14.52 58.64
CA LYS A 149 25.35 -15.68 58.29
C LYS A 149 23.84 -15.43 58.47
N ARG A 150 23.44 -14.31 59.09
CA ARG A 150 22.04 -13.96 59.35
C ARG A 150 21.57 -12.90 58.37
N GLY A 151 20.30 -12.96 57.96
CA GLY A 151 19.71 -11.93 57.10
C GLY A 151 20.22 -11.91 55.66
N GLY A 152 20.76 -13.03 55.16
CA GLY A 152 21.26 -13.18 53.80
C GLY A 152 20.23 -13.74 52.83
N TYR A 153 20.46 -13.51 51.54
CA TYR A 153 19.56 -13.93 50.47
C TYR A 153 20.08 -15.21 49.81
N SER A 154 19.62 -16.38 50.27
CA SER A 154 20.09 -17.67 49.72
C SER A 154 19.10 -18.31 48.76
N ARG A 155 17.83 -17.93 48.84
CA ARG A 155 16.75 -18.40 47.99
C ARG A 155 15.79 -17.26 47.67
N GLU A 156 15.08 -17.43 46.57
CA GLU A 156 14.05 -16.49 46.14
C GLU A 156 12.97 -16.32 47.23
N GLY A 157 12.71 -15.08 47.63
CA GLY A 157 11.74 -14.72 48.67
C GLY A 157 12.30 -14.61 50.10
N ASP A 158 13.60 -14.83 50.31
CA ASP A 158 14.25 -14.56 51.60
C ASP A 158 14.19 -13.05 51.93
N THR A 159 13.87 -12.70 53.18
CA THR A 159 13.91 -11.30 53.64
C THR A 159 15.34 -10.87 53.94
N ILE A 160 15.82 -9.86 53.23
CA ILE A 160 17.16 -9.30 53.41
C ILE A 160 17.17 -8.46 54.70
N GLN A 161 18.13 -8.72 55.59
CA GLN A 161 18.28 -7.95 56.83
C GLN A 161 19.72 -7.47 56.97
N CYS A 162 19.92 -6.18 56.76
CA CYS A 162 21.24 -5.53 56.79
C CYS A 162 21.58 -4.93 58.17
N GLU A 163 20.59 -4.68 59.02
CA GLU A 163 20.70 -3.90 60.26
C GLU A 163 21.66 -4.53 61.29
N GLU A 164 21.54 -5.84 61.54
CA GLU A 164 22.38 -6.58 62.50
C GLU A 164 23.86 -6.60 62.05
N LEU A 165 24.09 -6.81 60.75
CA LEU A 165 25.43 -6.82 60.16
C LEU A 165 26.05 -5.41 60.13
N GLN A 166 25.27 -4.41 59.72
CA GLN A 166 25.70 -3.00 59.68
C GLN A 166 26.06 -2.48 61.06
N ALA A 167 25.23 -2.75 62.08
CA ALA A 167 25.53 -2.37 63.46
C ALA A 167 26.83 -3.00 63.97
N LYS A 168 27.08 -4.28 63.63
CA LYS A 168 28.29 -4.99 64.03
C LYS A 168 29.54 -4.51 63.29
N ILE A 169 29.44 -4.18 62.01
CA ILE A 169 30.53 -3.55 61.24
C ILE A 169 30.89 -2.20 61.85
N GLN A 170 29.91 -1.33 62.13
CA GLN A 170 30.15 -0.03 62.75
C GLN A 170 30.76 -0.14 64.14
N GLU A 171 30.35 -1.14 64.93
CA GLU A 171 30.96 -1.42 66.24
C GLU A 171 32.45 -1.75 66.07
N VAL A 172 32.79 -2.68 65.17
CA VAL A 172 34.19 -3.07 64.90
C VAL A 172 35.01 -1.91 64.33
N GLU A 173 34.44 -1.06 63.46
CA GLU A 173 35.12 0.12 62.92
C GLU A 173 35.40 1.20 63.97
N ARG A 174 34.49 1.42 64.93
CA ARG A 174 34.71 2.34 66.05
C ARG A 174 35.88 1.89 66.94
N PHE A 175 36.08 0.58 67.07
CA PHE A 175 37.24 0.00 67.76
C PHE A 175 38.51 -0.01 66.87
N GLY A 176 38.34 -0.08 65.55
CA GLY A 176 39.36 -0.43 64.54
C GLY A 176 40.38 0.63 64.13
N LYS A 177 40.51 1.79 64.78
CA LYS A 177 41.61 2.73 64.46
C LYS A 177 43.01 2.22 64.87
N LEU A 178 43.14 1.06 65.52
CA LEU A 178 44.40 0.55 66.09
C LEU A 178 44.71 -0.95 65.83
N SER A 179 43.94 -1.69 65.01
CA SER A 179 44.05 -3.19 64.97
C SER A 179 43.74 -3.86 63.63
N VAL A 180 44.35 -3.42 62.52
CA VAL A 180 43.88 -3.79 61.16
C VAL A 180 44.98 -4.43 60.33
N MET A 181 45.15 -5.75 60.45
CA MET A 181 45.84 -6.56 59.45
C MET A 181 45.09 -7.87 59.13
N LYS A 182 44.49 -8.55 60.14
CA LYS A 182 43.67 -9.76 59.92
C LYS A 182 42.16 -9.58 60.07
N ASN A 183 41.71 -8.69 60.94
CA ASN A 183 40.30 -8.28 60.95
C ASN A 183 39.93 -7.50 59.69
N SER A 184 40.90 -6.89 58.98
CA SER A 184 40.66 -6.20 57.71
C SER A 184 40.00 -7.11 56.68
N GLU A 185 40.51 -8.31 56.45
CA GLU A 185 39.98 -9.18 55.37
C GLU A 185 38.57 -9.68 55.69
N THR A 186 38.29 -10.05 56.94
CA THR A 186 36.94 -10.49 57.35
C THR A 186 35.96 -9.31 57.39
N LEU A 187 36.42 -8.13 57.81
CA LEU A 187 35.63 -6.90 57.83
C LEU A 187 35.31 -6.41 56.40
N GLU A 188 36.31 -6.37 55.51
CA GLU A 188 36.12 -6.02 54.10
C GLU A 188 35.21 -7.03 53.39
N ARG A 189 35.33 -8.33 53.67
CA ARG A 189 34.34 -9.32 53.20
C ARG A 189 32.93 -9.04 53.72
N CYS A 190 32.77 -8.68 55.00
CA CYS A 190 31.45 -8.35 55.57
C CYS A 190 30.89 -7.03 55.01
N LYS A 191 31.74 -6.05 54.70
CA LYS A 191 31.35 -4.81 54.01
C LYS A 191 30.92 -5.08 52.57
N GLY A 192 31.67 -5.92 51.85
CA GLY A 192 31.29 -6.41 50.52
C GLY A 192 29.92 -7.10 50.56
N LEU A 193 29.70 -7.98 51.55
CA LEU A 193 28.42 -8.66 51.75
C LEU A 193 27.28 -7.68 52.08
N LEU A 194 27.54 -6.68 52.94
CA LEU A 194 26.57 -5.65 53.27
C LEU A 194 26.19 -4.85 52.02
N ASN A 195 27.18 -4.41 51.23
CA ASN A 195 26.95 -3.66 49.99
C ASN A 195 26.19 -4.49 48.95
N LEU A 196 26.49 -5.79 48.84
CA LEU A 196 25.78 -6.73 47.99
C LEU A 196 24.31 -6.83 48.40
N ARG A 197 24.03 -7.01 49.70
CA ARG A 197 22.67 -7.11 50.24
C ARG A 197 21.88 -5.83 50.07
N THR A 198 22.47 -4.67 50.36
CA THR A 198 21.78 -3.38 50.17
C THR A 198 21.47 -3.11 48.71
N THR A 199 22.41 -3.42 47.80
CA THR A 199 22.18 -3.23 46.36
C THR A 199 21.15 -4.21 45.82
N LEU A 200 21.13 -5.45 46.31
CA LEU A 200 20.11 -6.43 45.96
C LEU A 200 18.72 -6.00 46.46
N ASP A 201 18.61 -5.51 47.69
CA ASP A 201 17.34 -5.04 48.27
C ASP A 201 16.78 -3.86 47.47
N GLU A 202 17.62 -2.86 47.17
CA GLU A 202 17.27 -1.72 46.29
C GLU A 202 16.79 -2.19 44.90
N ALA A 203 17.45 -3.19 44.32
CA ALA A 203 17.11 -3.72 42.99
C ALA A 203 15.80 -4.54 43.00
N LEU A 204 15.54 -5.32 44.06
CA LEU A 204 14.31 -6.09 44.21
C LEU A 204 13.10 -5.19 44.50
N GLU A 205 13.28 -4.10 45.26
CA GLU A 205 12.22 -3.13 45.55
C GLU A 205 11.84 -2.27 44.34
N SER A 206 12.84 -1.74 43.63
CA SER A 206 12.61 -0.85 42.47
C SER A 206 12.16 -1.62 41.23
N GLN A 207 12.70 -2.82 41.01
CA GLN A 207 12.61 -3.58 39.75
C GLN A 207 13.02 -2.77 38.50
N GLU A 208 13.76 -1.67 38.68
CA GLU A 208 14.21 -0.82 37.58
C GLU A 208 15.49 -1.38 36.93
N GLN A 209 15.58 -1.25 35.60
CA GLN A 209 16.74 -1.69 34.81
C GLN A 209 18.06 -1.15 35.37
N LYS A 210 18.07 0.12 35.76
CA LYS A 210 19.25 0.83 36.26
C LYS A 210 19.82 0.17 37.51
N ASP A 211 18.96 -0.30 38.41
CA ASP A 211 19.37 -0.90 39.68
C ASP A 211 19.77 -2.37 39.50
N MET A 212 19.13 -3.10 38.56
CA MET A 212 19.56 -4.45 38.15
C MET A 212 20.91 -4.43 37.43
N ASP A 213 21.19 -3.43 36.59
CA ASP A 213 22.49 -3.22 35.97
C ASP A 213 23.57 -2.86 37.00
N ARG A 214 23.23 -2.03 37.99
CA ARG A 214 24.13 -1.69 39.11
C ARG A 214 24.45 -2.93 39.95
N LEU A 215 23.47 -3.78 40.22
CA LEU A 215 23.66 -5.06 40.91
C LEU A 215 24.58 -5.99 40.11
N LYS A 216 24.36 -6.12 38.80
CA LYS A 216 25.24 -6.92 37.92
C LYS A 216 26.68 -6.42 37.92
N GLN A 217 26.89 -5.10 37.79
CA GLN A 217 28.23 -4.50 37.83
C GLN A 217 28.94 -4.76 39.16
N LEU A 218 28.21 -4.69 40.28
CA LEU A 218 28.75 -4.98 41.61
C LEU A 218 29.16 -6.46 41.73
N VAL A 219 28.28 -7.38 41.32
CA VAL A 219 28.55 -8.83 41.33
C VAL A 219 29.81 -9.15 40.52
N GLU A 220 29.91 -8.64 39.29
CA GLU A 220 31.08 -8.85 38.44
C GLU A 220 32.37 -8.23 39.01
N HIS A 221 32.25 -7.10 39.73
CA HIS A 221 33.39 -6.47 40.38
C HIS A 221 33.89 -7.30 41.57
N MET A 222 32.97 -7.78 42.42
CA MET A 222 33.30 -8.61 43.58
C MET A 222 33.94 -9.95 43.17
N GLU A 223 33.45 -10.59 42.11
CA GLU A 223 34.05 -11.83 41.58
C GLU A 223 35.44 -11.59 40.97
N ARG A 224 35.67 -10.42 40.35
CA ARG A 224 36.99 -10.06 39.82
C ARG A 224 38.03 -9.82 40.92
N GLU A 225 37.61 -9.33 42.08
CA GLU A 225 38.51 -9.08 43.21
C GLU A 225 38.83 -10.35 44.00
N ASP A 226 37.87 -11.27 44.15
CA ASP A 226 38.05 -12.51 44.91
C ASP A 226 37.17 -13.66 44.37
N ASP A 227 37.82 -14.65 43.76
CA ASP A 227 37.19 -15.85 43.18
C ASP A 227 36.35 -16.67 44.19
N SER A 228 36.55 -16.47 45.50
CA SER A 228 35.75 -17.18 46.51
C SER A 228 34.28 -16.74 46.54
N TRP A 229 33.97 -15.54 46.03
CA TRP A 229 32.60 -15.02 45.94
C TRP A 229 31.71 -15.83 45.00
N SER A 230 32.26 -16.37 43.90
CA SER A 230 31.48 -17.14 42.92
C SER A 230 30.83 -18.41 43.50
N LYS A 231 31.35 -18.91 44.62
CA LYS A 231 30.79 -20.07 45.35
C LYS A 231 29.89 -19.67 46.53
N HIS A 232 29.78 -18.38 46.82
CA HIS A 232 28.98 -17.89 47.94
C HIS A 232 27.49 -18.12 47.66
N PRO A 233 26.70 -18.68 48.60
CA PRO A 233 25.28 -18.98 48.39
C PRO A 233 24.46 -17.77 47.92
N GLU A 234 24.75 -16.58 48.45
CA GLU A 234 24.04 -15.35 48.08
C GLU A 234 24.40 -14.89 46.65
N MET A 235 25.63 -15.11 46.20
CA MET A 235 26.03 -14.79 44.82
C MET A 235 25.36 -15.71 43.82
N VAL A 236 25.24 -17.01 44.13
CA VAL A 236 24.52 -17.98 43.30
C VAL A 236 23.04 -17.63 43.20
N ALA A 237 22.42 -17.22 44.31
CA ALA A 237 21.03 -16.77 44.31
C ALA A 237 20.85 -15.49 43.47
N ILE A 238 21.74 -14.51 43.61
CA ILE A 238 21.71 -13.27 42.83
C ILE A 238 21.91 -13.54 41.33
N HIS A 239 22.85 -14.39 40.95
CA HIS A 239 23.02 -14.80 39.54
C HIS A 239 21.74 -15.42 38.97
N THR A 240 21.01 -16.18 39.79
CA THR A 240 19.71 -16.74 39.38
C THR A 240 18.67 -15.65 39.16
N VAL A 241 18.58 -14.68 40.08
CA VAL A 241 17.67 -13.52 39.98
C VAL A 241 18.00 -12.66 38.75
N LEU A 242 19.28 -12.31 38.55
CA LEU A 242 19.72 -11.55 37.38
C LEU A 242 19.40 -12.30 36.08
N HIS A 243 19.69 -13.60 36.02
CA HIS A 243 19.39 -14.41 34.85
C HIS A 243 17.89 -14.46 34.55
N GLN A 244 17.04 -14.65 35.56
CA GLN A 244 15.58 -14.64 35.39
C GLN A 244 15.07 -13.27 34.92
N TYR A 245 15.56 -12.17 35.50
CA TYR A 245 15.13 -10.82 35.15
C TYR A 245 15.48 -10.46 33.71
N PHE A 246 16.75 -10.60 33.30
CA PHE A 246 17.16 -10.27 31.94
C PHE A 246 16.51 -11.20 30.91
N HIS A 247 16.29 -12.48 31.24
CA HIS A 247 15.55 -13.37 30.35
C HIS A 247 14.09 -12.95 30.19
N ASN A 248 13.41 -12.55 31.27
CA ASN A 248 12.04 -12.05 31.20
C ASN A 248 11.95 -10.71 30.43
N GLU A 249 12.94 -9.82 30.62
CA GLU A 249 13.01 -8.55 29.89
C GLU A 249 13.17 -8.79 28.38
N GLU A 250 14.07 -9.70 27.97
CA GLU A 250 14.23 -10.09 26.56
C GLU A 250 12.92 -10.66 25.97
N LEU A 251 12.18 -11.45 26.74
CA LEU A 251 10.88 -12.00 26.33
C LEU A 251 9.83 -10.89 26.17
N GLU A 252 9.76 -9.94 27.10
CA GLU A 252 8.81 -8.83 27.06
C GLU A 252 9.12 -7.86 25.90
N GLN A 253 10.39 -7.55 25.67
CA GLN A 253 10.83 -6.76 24.53
C GLN A 253 10.46 -7.45 23.21
N LEU A 254 10.75 -8.75 23.08
CA LEU A 254 10.40 -9.53 21.89
C LEU A 254 8.88 -9.55 21.68
N GLN A 255 8.09 -9.77 22.74
CA GLN A 255 6.64 -9.73 22.68
C GLN A 255 6.14 -8.39 22.16
N LYS A 256 6.62 -7.27 22.72
CA LYS A 256 6.24 -5.92 22.32
C LYS A 256 6.55 -5.63 20.85
N VAL A 257 7.73 -6.04 20.37
CA VAL A 257 8.12 -5.85 18.97
C VAL A 257 7.26 -6.72 18.03
N ILE A 258 6.92 -7.94 18.42
CA ILE A 258 6.00 -8.80 17.65
C ILE A 258 4.59 -8.19 17.61
N GLU A 259 4.06 -7.74 18.75
CA GLU A 259 2.74 -7.10 18.83
C GLU A 259 2.67 -5.83 17.98
N GLN A 260 3.73 -5.01 18.01
CA GLN A 260 3.84 -3.84 17.14
C GLN A 260 3.82 -4.26 15.65
N ALA A 261 4.62 -5.27 15.27
CA ALA A 261 4.66 -5.76 13.90
C ALA A 261 3.29 -6.34 13.45
N MET A 262 2.55 -6.98 14.36
CA MET A 262 1.18 -7.47 14.11
C MET A 262 0.20 -6.30 13.91
N SER A 263 0.23 -5.29 14.79
CA SER A 263 -0.62 -4.11 14.70
C SER A 263 -0.38 -3.33 13.41
N GLU A 264 0.89 -3.21 12.99
CA GLU A 264 1.25 -2.55 11.73
C GLU A 264 1.06 -3.46 10.50
N MET A 265 0.80 -4.76 10.71
CA MET A 265 0.75 -5.79 9.67
C MET A 265 1.98 -5.76 8.76
N ASP A 266 3.16 -5.58 9.35
CA ASP A 266 4.42 -5.54 8.60
C ASP A 266 4.94 -6.97 8.38
N HIS A 267 4.79 -7.45 7.15
CA HIS A 267 5.28 -8.76 6.72
C HIS A 267 6.78 -8.97 6.96
N VAL A 268 7.62 -7.95 6.71
CA VAL A 268 9.08 -8.10 6.82
C VAL A 268 9.48 -8.18 8.29
N ALA A 269 8.90 -7.30 9.12
CA ALA A 269 9.13 -7.32 10.56
C ALA A 269 8.62 -8.62 11.19
N LEU A 270 7.40 -9.05 10.89
CA LEU A 270 6.84 -10.32 11.40
C LEU A 270 7.72 -11.53 11.05
N LYS A 271 8.15 -11.61 9.79
CA LYS A 271 9.03 -12.71 9.34
C LYS A 271 10.37 -12.70 10.06
N PHE A 272 10.98 -11.52 10.23
CA PHE A 272 12.25 -11.38 10.93
C PHE A 272 12.14 -11.76 12.41
N GLN A 273 11.13 -11.24 13.11
CA GLN A 273 10.95 -11.48 14.56
C GLN A 273 10.60 -12.94 14.86
N LEU A 274 9.82 -13.60 14.01
CA LEU A 274 9.52 -15.04 14.16
C LEU A 274 10.76 -15.92 13.92
N GLU A 275 11.63 -15.56 12.96
CA GLU A 275 12.91 -16.24 12.76
C GLU A 275 13.89 -15.99 13.93
N GLU A 276 13.89 -14.78 14.50
CA GLU A 276 14.68 -14.46 15.68
C GLU A 276 14.22 -15.27 16.91
N ALA A 277 12.91 -15.33 17.16
CA ALA A 277 12.32 -16.16 18.23
C ALA A 277 12.71 -17.63 18.07
N LYS A 278 12.62 -18.17 16.85
CA LYS A 278 13.02 -19.54 16.53
C LYS A 278 14.51 -19.78 16.75
N LYS A 279 15.38 -18.84 16.39
CA LYS A 279 16.82 -18.92 16.63
C LYS A 279 17.15 -18.93 18.12
N LYS A 280 16.41 -18.17 18.92
CA LYS A 280 16.49 -18.15 20.40
C LYS A 280 15.77 -19.33 21.07
N GLN A 281 15.20 -20.27 20.29
CA GLN A 281 14.41 -21.41 20.77
C GLN A 281 13.20 -21.01 21.63
N ILE A 282 12.69 -19.79 21.45
CA ILE A 282 11.48 -19.30 22.10
C ILE A 282 10.30 -19.73 21.24
N ASP A 283 9.38 -20.49 21.84
CA ASP A 283 8.23 -21.04 21.15
C ASP A 283 6.90 -20.47 21.68
N HIS A 284 5.82 -20.94 21.09
CA HIS A 284 4.45 -20.56 21.47
C HIS A 284 4.04 -21.00 22.88
N SER A 285 4.77 -21.95 23.50
CA SER A 285 4.53 -22.32 24.90
C SER A 285 5.07 -21.27 25.86
N THR A 286 6.11 -20.56 25.43
CA THR A 286 6.73 -19.45 26.17
C THR A 286 6.03 -18.12 25.88
N LEU A 287 5.77 -17.82 24.61
CA LEU A 287 5.09 -16.60 24.16
C LEU A 287 3.90 -16.93 23.24
N PRO A 288 2.65 -16.90 23.74
CA PRO A 288 1.47 -17.22 22.95
C PRO A 288 1.31 -16.38 21.66
N VAL A 289 1.78 -15.13 21.69
CA VAL A 289 1.74 -14.17 20.57
C VAL A 289 2.43 -14.73 19.32
N ILE A 290 3.45 -15.57 19.46
CA ILE A 290 4.17 -16.20 18.33
C ILE A 290 3.20 -16.99 17.43
N LYS A 291 2.22 -17.69 18.01
CA LYS A 291 1.25 -18.48 17.26
C LYS A 291 0.30 -17.58 16.46
N GLU A 292 -0.10 -16.45 17.02
CA GLU A 292 -0.99 -15.50 16.36
C GLU A 292 -0.26 -14.74 15.25
N ALA A 293 0.98 -14.30 15.52
CA ALA A 293 1.87 -13.67 14.55
C ALA A 293 2.14 -14.59 13.36
N ALA A 294 2.43 -15.88 13.58
CA ALA A 294 2.65 -16.85 12.51
C ALA A 294 1.41 -17.05 11.62
N LYS A 295 0.22 -17.17 12.22
CA LYS A 295 -1.05 -17.25 11.46
C LYS A 295 -1.33 -15.98 10.65
N LEU A 296 -1.01 -14.81 11.21
CA LEU A 296 -1.18 -13.55 10.51
C LEU A 296 -0.19 -13.45 9.33
N LEU A 297 1.07 -13.86 9.53
CA LEU A 297 2.08 -13.88 8.49
C LEU A 297 1.67 -14.79 7.31
N GLU A 298 1.16 -16.00 7.60
CA GLU A 298 0.67 -16.94 6.58
C GLU A 298 -0.45 -16.33 5.73
N LYS A 299 -1.41 -15.65 6.36
CA LYS A 299 -2.49 -14.94 5.65
C LYS A 299 -1.93 -13.82 4.77
N ILE A 300 -0.99 -13.02 5.29
CA ILE A 300 -0.37 -11.94 4.53
C ILE A 300 0.45 -12.49 3.36
N GLU A 301 1.21 -13.57 3.53
CA GLU A 301 1.96 -14.23 2.46
C GLU A 301 1.00 -14.73 1.36
N THR A 302 -0.09 -15.40 1.74
CA THR A 302 -1.13 -15.86 0.80
C THR A 302 -1.71 -14.71 -0.02
N ILE A 303 -2.09 -13.60 0.63
CA ILE A 303 -2.58 -12.39 -0.05
C ILE A 303 -1.53 -11.85 -1.03
N ARG A 304 -0.27 -11.74 -0.59
CA ARG A 304 0.81 -11.20 -1.43
C ARG A 304 1.06 -12.07 -2.66
N VAL A 305 1.00 -13.39 -2.52
CA VAL A 305 1.14 -14.33 -3.64
C VAL A 305 -0.02 -14.16 -4.61
N LEU A 306 -1.26 -14.23 -4.13
CA LEU A 306 -2.46 -14.05 -4.96
C LEU A 306 -2.44 -12.74 -5.75
N LEU A 307 -2.07 -11.63 -5.10
CA LEU A 307 -2.02 -10.33 -5.75
C LEU A 307 -0.89 -10.23 -6.78
N ASN A 308 0.32 -10.70 -6.46
CA ASN A 308 1.45 -10.63 -7.38
C ASN A 308 1.28 -11.54 -8.59
N GLU A 309 0.87 -12.79 -8.37
CA GLU A 309 0.62 -13.75 -9.45
C GLU A 309 -0.60 -13.32 -10.27
N GLY A 310 -1.67 -12.89 -9.60
CA GLY A 310 -2.87 -12.36 -10.27
C GLY A 310 -2.58 -11.17 -11.18
N MET A 311 -1.75 -10.21 -10.73
CA MET A 311 -1.32 -9.08 -11.56
C MET A 311 -0.38 -9.50 -12.69
N LYS A 312 0.51 -10.48 -12.47
CA LYS A 312 1.49 -10.94 -13.47
C LYS A 312 0.84 -11.77 -14.57
N GLU A 313 -0.12 -12.62 -14.22
CA GLU A 313 -0.81 -13.54 -15.12
C GLU A 313 -2.11 -12.95 -15.69
N ASN A 314 -2.46 -11.72 -15.33
CA ASN A 314 -3.72 -11.06 -15.68
C ASN A 314 -4.96 -11.85 -15.21
N ASN A 315 -4.84 -12.57 -14.09
CA ASN A 315 -5.92 -13.36 -13.51
C ASN A 315 -6.73 -12.52 -12.50
N LEU A 316 -7.85 -11.98 -12.98
CA LEU A 316 -8.79 -11.16 -12.21
C LEU A 316 -9.36 -11.85 -10.98
N ASN A 317 -9.57 -13.17 -11.03
CA ASN A 317 -10.12 -13.90 -9.89
C ASN A 317 -9.12 -13.93 -8.75
N ASN A 318 -7.83 -14.20 -9.04
CA ASN A 318 -6.78 -14.18 -8.04
C ASN A 318 -6.59 -12.78 -7.44
N VAL A 319 -6.64 -11.72 -8.26
CA VAL A 319 -6.57 -10.33 -7.76
C VAL A 319 -7.77 -10.01 -6.88
N ARG A 320 -8.99 -10.37 -7.29
CA ARG A 320 -10.23 -10.18 -6.52
C ARG A 320 -10.17 -10.92 -5.18
N ASP A 321 -9.79 -12.18 -5.20
CA ASP A 321 -9.71 -13.01 -3.99
C ASP A 321 -8.63 -12.48 -3.05
N GLY A 322 -7.48 -12.06 -3.57
CA GLY A 322 -6.43 -11.41 -2.79
C GLY A 322 -6.88 -10.08 -2.16
N LEU A 323 -7.62 -9.24 -2.90
CA LEU A 323 -8.18 -7.98 -2.38
C LEU A 323 -9.25 -8.23 -1.32
N GLN A 324 -10.12 -9.23 -1.53
CA GLN A 324 -11.14 -9.62 -0.54
C GLN A 324 -10.50 -10.15 0.74
N GLN A 325 -9.49 -11.00 0.62
CA GLN A 325 -8.76 -11.50 1.78
C GLN A 325 -8.02 -10.37 2.52
N ALA A 326 -7.42 -9.42 1.78
CA ALA A 326 -6.80 -8.24 2.37
C ALA A 326 -7.81 -7.40 3.16
N ALA A 327 -9.00 -7.16 2.61
CA ALA A 327 -10.07 -6.43 3.29
C ALA A 327 -10.54 -7.14 4.57
N ASN A 328 -10.69 -8.47 4.53
CA ASN A 328 -11.14 -9.25 5.68
C ASN A 328 -10.21 -9.15 6.90
N ILE A 329 -8.92 -8.90 6.69
CA ILE A 329 -7.93 -8.75 7.77
C ILE A 329 -7.46 -7.30 7.98
N GLY A 330 -8.00 -6.33 7.23
CA GLY A 330 -7.58 -4.93 7.31
C GLY A 330 -6.20 -4.63 6.70
N TYR A 331 -5.67 -5.51 5.86
CA TYR A 331 -4.33 -5.37 5.28
C TYR A 331 -4.32 -4.31 4.17
N SER A 332 -3.79 -3.12 4.47
CA SER A 332 -3.78 -1.95 3.57
C SER A 332 -2.35 -1.49 3.24
N LYS A 333 -1.58 -2.34 2.56
CA LYS A 333 -0.21 -2.03 2.13
C LYS A 333 -0.14 -1.63 0.66
N ALA A 334 1.03 -1.15 0.22
CA ALA A 334 1.25 -0.64 -1.14
C ALA A 334 0.87 -1.67 -2.23
N ILE A 335 1.08 -2.96 -1.99
CA ILE A 335 0.69 -4.03 -2.92
C ILE A 335 -0.83 -4.09 -3.13
N VAL A 336 -1.63 -3.89 -2.06
CA VAL A 336 -3.09 -3.89 -2.11
C VAL A 336 -3.59 -2.68 -2.89
N LYS A 337 -3.03 -1.49 -2.63
CA LYS A 337 -3.36 -0.27 -3.39
C LYS A 337 -3.04 -0.40 -4.88
N LYS A 338 -1.89 -0.99 -5.21
CA LYS A 338 -1.50 -1.27 -6.61
C LYS A 338 -2.47 -2.25 -7.27
N ALA A 339 -2.80 -3.34 -6.58
CA ALA A 339 -3.72 -4.35 -7.08
C ALA A 339 -5.14 -3.82 -7.27
N ASP A 340 -5.62 -2.94 -6.37
CA ASP A 340 -6.93 -2.31 -6.46
C ASP A 340 -7.02 -1.37 -7.67
N ALA A 341 -6.01 -0.52 -7.86
CA ALA A 341 -5.90 0.33 -9.05
C ALA A 341 -5.83 -0.50 -10.34
N TYR A 342 -5.06 -1.59 -10.33
CA TYR A 342 -4.96 -2.52 -11.46
C TYR A 342 -6.31 -3.17 -11.79
N PHE A 343 -7.01 -3.67 -10.77
CA PHE A 343 -8.32 -4.29 -10.90
C PHE A 343 -9.37 -3.31 -11.44
N ALA A 344 -9.38 -2.07 -10.96
CA ALA A 344 -10.28 -1.02 -11.44
C ALA A 344 -10.03 -0.68 -12.93
N GLN A 345 -8.77 -0.55 -13.33
CA GLN A 345 -8.40 -0.29 -14.72
C GLN A 345 -8.85 -1.42 -15.64
N LEU A 346 -8.65 -2.67 -15.24
CA LEU A 346 -8.97 -3.85 -16.05
C LEU A 346 -10.48 -4.10 -16.14
N ASN A 347 -11.25 -3.84 -15.09
CA ASN A 347 -12.72 -3.85 -15.13
C ASN A 347 -13.28 -2.76 -16.04
N SER A 348 -12.75 -1.53 -15.95
CA SER A 348 -13.12 -0.45 -16.86
C SER A 348 -12.82 -0.84 -18.31
N PHE A 349 -11.67 -1.48 -18.57
CA PHE A 349 -11.33 -2.00 -19.89
C PHE A 349 -12.34 -3.05 -20.38
N GLN A 350 -12.68 -4.04 -19.56
CA GLN A 350 -13.66 -5.08 -19.93
C GLN A 350 -15.04 -4.49 -20.24
N SER A 351 -15.52 -3.55 -19.42
CA SER A 351 -16.81 -2.88 -19.66
C SER A 351 -16.83 -2.09 -20.97
N LYS A 352 -15.76 -1.34 -21.26
CA LYS A 352 -15.61 -0.63 -22.55
C LYS A 352 -15.53 -1.59 -23.72
N ALA A 353 -14.81 -2.69 -23.57
CA ALA A 353 -14.67 -3.72 -24.59
C ALA A 353 -16.00 -4.38 -24.93
N GLU A 354 -16.80 -4.72 -23.93
CA GLU A 354 -18.12 -5.29 -24.13
C GLU A 354 -19.08 -4.29 -24.79
N ALA A 355 -19.10 -3.03 -24.33
CA ALA A 355 -19.92 -1.98 -24.94
C ALA A 355 -19.54 -1.73 -26.42
N ALA A 356 -18.25 -1.75 -26.74
CA ALA A 356 -17.74 -1.58 -28.11
C ALA A 356 -18.15 -2.76 -29.01
N LEU A 357 -18.07 -4.00 -28.52
CA LEU A 357 -18.53 -5.21 -29.23
C LEU A 357 -20.04 -5.20 -29.42
N GLN A 358 -20.83 -4.83 -28.40
CA GLN A 358 -22.28 -4.77 -28.49
C GLN A 358 -22.75 -3.73 -29.52
N SER A 359 -22.10 -2.57 -29.54
CA SER A 359 -22.38 -1.46 -30.46
C SER A 359 -21.69 -1.57 -31.83
N PHE A 360 -20.85 -2.59 -32.04
CA PHE A 360 -20.05 -2.77 -33.25
C PHE A 360 -19.20 -1.53 -33.61
N ASN A 361 -18.75 -0.76 -32.61
CA ASN A 361 -17.99 0.47 -32.86
C ASN A 361 -16.55 0.15 -33.27
N ILE A 362 -16.31 0.11 -34.58
CA ILE A 362 -15.00 -0.26 -35.16
C ILE A 362 -13.84 0.63 -34.71
N SER A 363 -14.05 1.94 -34.57
CA SER A 363 -13.00 2.85 -34.10
C SER A 363 -12.62 2.56 -32.65
N GLU A 364 -13.63 2.34 -31.79
CA GLU A 364 -13.38 2.03 -30.38
C GLU A 364 -12.72 0.66 -30.22
N ILE A 365 -13.17 -0.34 -31.00
CA ILE A 365 -12.55 -1.67 -31.03
C ILE A 365 -11.07 -1.59 -31.40
N LYS A 366 -10.69 -0.78 -32.40
CA LYS A 366 -9.28 -0.60 -32.79
C LYS A 366 -8.47 0.02 -31.64
N ASN A 367 -8.97 1.09 -31.03
CA ASN A 367 -8.31 1.76 -29.91
C ASN A 367 -8.11 0.79 -28.74
N LEU A 368 -9.14 0.01 -28.39
CA LEU A 368 -9.07 -0.97 -27.30
C LEU A 368 -8.11 -2.13 -27.60
N LEU A 369 -7.99 -2.56 -28.86
CA LEU A 369 -7.00 -3.57 -29.26
C LEU A 369 -5.56 -3.06 -29.09
N ASP A 370 -5.30 -1.78 -29.32
CA ASP A 370 -3.97 -1.21 -29.11
C ASP A 370 -3.64 -1.08 -27.63
N VAL A 371 -4.62 -0.67 -26.81
CA VAL A 371 -4.49 -0.71 -25.33
C VAL A 371 -4.23 -2.14 -24.85
N ALA A 372 -4.97 -3.13 -25.35
CA ALA A 372 -4.79 -4.52 -24.98
C ALA A 372 -3.39 -5.06 -25.33
N LYS A 373 -2.81 -4.65 -26.47
CA LYS A 373 -1.43 -5.01 -26.82
C LYS A 373 -0.42 -4.40 -25.84
N GLN A 374 -0.56 -3.10 -25.53
CA GLN A 374 0.33 -2.40 -24.61
C GLN A 374 0.32 -3.03 -23.21
N TRP A 375 -0.85 -3.51 -22.77
CA TRP A 375 -1.05 -4.08 -21.44
C TRP A 375 -0.96 -5.62 -21.43
N ASN A 376 -0.63 -6.22 -22.57
CA ASN A 376 -0.60 -7.68 -22.77
C ASN A 376 -1.87 -8.41 -22.30
N ILE A 377 -3.03 -7.79 -22.50
CA ILE A 377 -4.34 -8.32 -22.10
C ILE A 377 -4.80 -9.33 -23.15
N ASN A 378 -4.96 -10.58 -22.73
CA ASN A 378 -5.49 -11.65 -23.57
C ASN A 378 -6.80 -12.16 -22.99
N THR A 379 -7.92 -11.62 -23.47
CA THR A 379 -9.27 -11.98 -23.01
C THR A 379 -10.13 -12.46 -24.18
N PRO A 380 -11.20 -13.23 -23.93
CA PRO A 380 -12.14 -13.65 -24.98
C PRO A 380 -12.69 -12.47 -25.80
N GLN A 381 -12.90 -11.32 -25.16
CA GLN A 381 -13.37 -10.09 -25.81
C GLN A 381 -12.36 -9.60 -26.85
N ILE A 382 -11.05 -9.70 -26.58
CA ILE A 382 -9.99 -9.32 -27.53
C ILE A 382 -9.97 -10.25 -28.75
N THR A 383 -10.14 -11.55 -28.53
CA THR A 383 -10.28 -12.51 -29.62
C THR A 383 -11.49 -12.19 -30.49
N GLN A 384 -12.66 -11.94 -29.88
CA GLN A 384 -13.87 -11.55 -30.59
C GLN A 384 -13.69 -10.24 -31.39
N MET A 385 -13.00 -9.25 -30.81
CA MET A 385 -12.69 -8.00 -31.49
C MET A 385 -11.81 -8.21 -32.73
N LYS A 386 -10.77 -9.05 -32.62
CA LYS A 386 -9.90 -9.40 -33.75
C LYS A 386 -10.66 -10.13 -34.84
N ASP A 387 -11.50 -11.10 -34.47
CA ASP A 387 -12.33 -11.85 -35.42
C ASP A 387 -13.32 -10.94 -36.15
N LEU A 388 -13.93 -10.00 -35.44
CA LEU A 388 -14.86 -9.02 -36.03
C LEU A 388 -14.16 -8.16 -37.09
N LEU A 389 -12.92 -7.71 -36.84
CA LEU A 389 -12.16 -6.90 -37.80
C LEU A 389 -11.65 -7.69 -39.00
N ASN A 390 -11.22 -8.93 -38.80
CA ASN A 390 -10.54 -9.72 -39.84
C ASN A 390 -11.51 -10.53 -40.71
N ASN A 391 -12.63 -11.00 -40.13
CA ASN A 391 -13.51 -11.98 -40.77
C ASN A 391 -14.88 -11.42 -41.14
N THR A 392 -15.17 -10.13 -40.87
CA THR A 392 -16.46 -9.51 -41.21
C THR A 392 -16.26 -8.39 -42.24
N SER A 393 -17.01 -8.44 -43.35
CA SER A 393 -16.94 -7.38 -44.38
C SER A 393 -17.44 -6.03 -43.84
N PRO A 394 -16.88 -4.89 -44.29
CA PRO A 394 -17.31 -3.56 -43.85
C PRO A 394 -18.81 -3.30 -44.03
N GLU A 395 -19.40 -3.83 -45.11
CA GLU A 395 -20.84 -3.74 -45.37
C GLU A 395 -21.66 -4.51 -44.35
N LYS A 396 -21.23 -5.72 -43.97
CA LYS A 396 -21.93 -6.53 -42.98
C LYS A 396 -21.89 -5.88 -41.60
N VAL A 397 -20.76 -5.26 -41.24
CA VAL A 397 -20.64 -4.45 -40.03
C VAL A 397 -21.64 -3.28 -40.05
N LEU A 398 -21.70 -2.51 -41.14
CA LEU A 398 -22.64 -1.39 -41.26
C LEU A 398 -24.10 -1.86 -41.18
N GLN A 399 -24.46 -3.02 -41.76
CA GLN A 399 -25.80 -3.58 -41.64
C GLN A 399 -26.15 -3.97 -40.19
N ILE A 400 -25.20 -4.53 -39.45
CA ILE A 400 -25.40 -4.89 -38.04
C ILE A 400 -25.50 -3.63 -37.16
N GLN A 401 -24.68 -2.61 -37.43
CA GLN A 401 -24.79 -1.30 -36.76
C GLN A 401 -26.17 -0.68 -37.00
N LEU A 402 -26.68 -0.77 -38.24
CA LEU A 402 -28.00 -0.26 -38.59
C LEU A 402 -29.13 -1.00 -37.86
N SER A 403 -29.06 -2.33 -37.75
CA SER A 403 -30.11 -3.12 -37.10
C SER A 403 -30.15 -2.91 -35.58
N LYS A 404 -28.99 -2.63 -34.96
CA LYS A 404 -28.87 -2.40 -33.52
C LYS A 404 -29.09 -0.94 -33.11
N SER A 405 -28.83 0.02 -34.00
CA SER A 405 -28.95 1.44 -33.66
C SER A 405 -30.41 1.85 -33.45
N LYS A 406 -30.66 2.52 -32.32
CA LYS A 406 -31.91 3.22 -32.02
C LYS A 406 -31.81 4.74 -32.25
N ASP A 407 -30.58 5.27 -32.30
CA ASP A 407 -30.32 6.68 -32.56
C ASP A 407 -30.46 7.00 -34.06
N VAL A 408 -31.31 7.98 -34.36
CA VAL A 408 -31.58 8.49 -35.71
C VAL A 408 -30.31 9.02 -36.37
N LYS A 409 -29.43 9.71 -35.62
CA LYS A 409 -28.18 10.27 -36.19
C LYS A 409 -27.25 9.16 -36.66
N GLN A 410 -27.07 8.12 -35.85
CA GLN A 410 -26.27 6.95 -36.25
C GLN A 410 -26.93 6.18 -37.40
N VAL A 411 -28.26 6.01 -37.38
CA VAL A 411 -29.00 5.38 -38.49
C VAL A 411 -28.75 6.13 -39.81
N CYS A 412 -28.89 7.46 -39.83
CA CYS A 412 -28.63 8.28 -41.01
C CYS A 412 -27.17 8.16 -41.48
N LYS A 413 -26.20 8.23 -40.56
CA LYS A 413 -24.77 8.13 -40.87
C LYS A 413 -24.40 6.76 -41.48
N VAL A 414 -24.91 5.68 -40.92
CA VAL A 414 -24.68 4.32 -41.39
C VAL A 414 -25.39 4.09 -42.74
N THR A 415 -26.62 4.57 -42.88
CA THR A 415 -27.38 4.50 -44.14
C THR A 415 -26.69 5.27 -45.25
N TYR A 416 -26.17 6.47 -44.96
CA TYR A 416 -25.39 7.25 -45.91
C TYR A 416 -24.21 6.44 -46.47
N LYS A 417 -23.43 5.78 -45.60
CA LYS A 417 -22.28 4.95 -46.00
C LYS A 417 -22.70 3.75 -46.85
N LEU A 418 -23.76 3.04 -46.45
CA LEU A 418 -24.30 1.93 -47.22
C LEU A 418 -24.79 2.38 -48.60
N LYS A 419 -25.51 3.51 -48.68
CA LYS A 419 -25.99 4.09 -49.93
C LYS A 419 -24.84 4.57 -50.82
N THR A 420 -23.74 5.06 -50.26
CA THR A 420 -22.52 5.38 -51.03
C THR A 420 -22.03 4.16 -51.79
N ILE A 421 -21.81 3.03 -51.10
CA ILE A 421 -21.37 1.77 -51.71
C ILE A 421 -22.38 1.28 -52.75
N PHE A 422 -23.68 1.38 -52.45
CA PHE A 422 -24.76 0.98 -53.35
C PHE A 422 -24.77 1.76 -54.66
N PHE A 423 -24.60 3.08 -54.60
CA PHE A 423 -24.58 3.94 -55.79
C PHE A 423 -23.29 3.79 -56.58
N GLU A 424 -22.14 3.64 -55.93
CA GLU A 424 -20.86 3.35 -56.59
C GLU A 424 -20.91 2.04 -57.41
N ARG A 425 -21.66 1.03 -56.94
CA ARG A 425 -21.91 -0.21 -57.68
C ARG A 425 -22.85 -0.05 -58.87
N ASN A 426 -23.72 0.97 -58.87
CA ASN A 426 -24.80 1.12 -59.85
C ASN A 426 -24.98 2.57 -60.34
N PRO A 427 -23.92 3.28 -60.78
CA PRO A 427 -23.99 4.72 -61.05
C PRO A 427 -25.00 5.07 -62.16
N HIS A 428 -25.08 4.24 -63.21
CA HIS A 428 -25.95 4.49 -64.36
C HIS A 428 -27.43 4.21 -64.15
N LYS A 429 -27.80 3.52 -63.06
CA LYS A 429 -29.19 3.09 -62.82
C LYS A 429 -30.07 4.24 -62.32
N TYR A 430 -29.48 5.14 -61.54
CA TYR A 430 -30.19 6.22 -60.82
C TYR A 430 -29.94 7.61 -61.40
N GLU A 431 -29.43 7.69 -62.63
CA GLU A 431 -29.36 8.94 -63.38
C GLU A 431 -30.75 9.59 -63.42
N TRP A 432 -30.79 10.89 -63.15
CA TRP A 432 -32.04 11.64 -62.97
C TRP A 432 -33.00 11.50 -64.15
N GLU A 433 -32.48 11.51 -65.38
CA GLU A 433 -33.28 11.42 -66.62
C GLU A 433 -33.98 10.05 -66.79
N LYS A 434 -33.54 9.02 -66.06
CA LYS A 434 -34.10 7.65 -66.12
C LYS A 434 -35.22 7.41 -65.11
N PHE A 435 -35.62 8.42 -64.33
CA PHE A 435 -36.72 8.27 -63.37
C PHE A 435 -38.04 7.91 -64.11
N PRO A 436 -38.67 6.76 -63.80
CA PRO A 436 -39.70 6.15 -64.66
C PRO A 436 -41.01 6.95 -64.77
N LYS A 437 -41.31 7.84 -63.84
CA LYS A 437 -42.53 8.67 -63.88
C LYS A 437 -42.39 9.93 -64.71
N PHE A 438 -41.20 10.27 -65.21
CA PHE A 438 -41.08 11.40 -66.12
C PHE A 438 -41.87 11.15 -67.41
N LEU A 439 -42.61 12.16 -67.86
CA LEU A 439 -43.15 12.15 -69.21
C LEU A 439 -41.99 12.24 -70.19
N HIS A 440 -42.06 11.47 -71.28
CA HIS A 440 -41.05 11.55 -72.32
C HIS A 440 -41.01 12.99 -72.91
N PRO A 441 -39.84 13.65 -73.03
CA PRO A 441 -39.75 15.05 -73.44
C PRO A 441 -40.48 15.38 -74.76
N LYS A 442 -40.44 14.45 -75.73
CA LYS A 442 -41.21 14.57 -76.99
C LYS A 442 -42.73 14.55 -76.76
N ALA A 443 -43.23 13.69 -75.88
CA ALA A 443 -44.66 13.59 -75.58
C ALA A 443 -45.14 14.81 -74.79
N TRP A 444 -44.35 15.26 -73.82
CA TRP A 444 -44.60 16.47 -73.04
C TRP A 444 -44.71 17.71 -73.91
N ALA A 445 -43.77 17.93 -74.84
CA ALA A 445 -43.82 19.07 -75.77
C ALA A 445 -45.06 19.05 -76.70
N LYS A 446 -45.53 17.85 -77.09
CA LYS A 446 -46.74 17.70 -77.94
C LYS A 446 -48.03 18.12 -77.22
N THR A 447 -48.07 18.12 -75.89
CA THR A 447 -49.24 18.59 -75.12
C THR A 447 -49.45 20.11 -75.19
N SER A 448 -48.47 20.86 -75.71
CA SER A 448 -48.62 22.29 -75.95
C SER A 448 -49.64 22.55 -77.05
N ARG A 449 -50.56 23.49 -76.78
CA ARG A 449 -51.56 23.98 -77.74
C ARG A 449 -50.92 24.64 -78.96
N THR A 450 -49.69 25.14 -78.83
CA THR A 450 -48.95 25.80 -79.92
C THR A 450 -48.02 24.80 -80.62
N PRO A 451 -48.10 24.63 -81.95
CA PRO A 451 -47.21 23.75 -82.70
C PRO A 451 -45.79 24.31 -82.85
N PHE A 452 -45.62 25.63 -82.76
CA PHE A 452 -44.32 26.32 -82.81
C PHE A 452 -43.53 26.18 -81.49
N GLY A 453 -42.20 26.05 -81.58
CA GLY A 453 -41.32 26.04 -80.41
C GLY A 453 -41.21 24.71 -79.65
N ARG A 454 -41.77 23.61 -80.17
CA ARG A 454 -41.75 22.28 -79.52
C ARG A 454 -40.35 21.71 -79.33
N ASP A 455 -39.40 22.00 -80.21
CA ASP A 455 -38.00 21.57 -80.05
C ASP A 455 -37.32 22.26 -78.86
N LYS A 456 -37.59 23.56 -78.66
CA LYS A 456 -37.13 24.31 -77.49
C LYS A 456 -37.73 23.73 -76.21
N LEU A 457 -39.04 23.49 -76.18
CA LEU A 457 -39.73 22.84 -75.05
C LEU A 457 -39.10 21.47 -74.70
N ARG A 458 -38.75 20.67 -75.71
CA ARG A 458 -38.08 19.39 -75.50
C ARG A 458 -36.69 19.57 -74.89
N SER A 459 -35.87 20.47 -75.43
CA SER A 459 -34.53 20.74 -74.92
C SER A 459 -34.52 21.32 -73.50
N GLU A 460 -35.58 22.06 -73.16
CA GLU A 460 -35.72 22.68 -71.85
C GLU A 460 -36.28 21.71 -70.80
N PHE A 461 -36.78 20.51 -71.15
CA PHE A 461 -37.55 19.66 -70.22
C PHE A 461 -36.89 19.47 -68.84
N PHE A 462 -35.62 19.08 -68.79
CA PHE A 462 -34.87 18.83 -67.55
C PHE A 462 -34.11 20.04 -66.99
N VAL A 463 -34.08 21.16 -67.71
CA VAL A 463 -33.23 22.31 -67.35
C VAL A 463 -34.08 23.54 -67.03
N PHE A 464 -33.46 24.52 -66.40
CA PHE A 464 -34.09 25.78 -66.00
C PHE A 464 -34.81 26.47 -67.16
N THR A 465 -36.01 27.01 -66.89
CA THR A 465 -36.74 27.84 -67.84
C THR A 465 -37.30 29.10 -67.17
N LYS A 466 -37.38 30.18 -67.95
CA LYS A 466 -37.97 31.47 -67.53
C LYS A 466 -39.47 31.55 -67.79
N THR A 467 -40.03 30.58 -68.51
CA THR A 467 -41.46 30.52 -68.85
C THR A 467 -42.16 29.43 -68.04
N PRO A 468 -43.42 29.62 -67.60
CA PRO A 468 -44.17 28.57 -66.94
C PRO A 468 -44.28 27.33 -67.81
N ILE A 469 -44.19 26.16 -67.19
CA ILE A 469 -44.52 24.91 -67.85
C ILE A 469 -45.98 24.90 -68.32
N HIS A 470 -46.25 24.25 -69.45
CA HIS A 470 -47.60 24.07 -70.01
C HIS A 470 -48.24 22.73 -69.62
N HIS A 471 -47.44 21.81 -69.08
CA HIS A 471 -47.86 20.50 -68.63
C HIS A 471 -46.98 20.03 -67.44
N PRO A 472 -47.52 19.25 -66.48
CA PRO A 472 -46.72 18.59 -65.44
C PRO A 472 -45.57 17.77 -66.03
N LEU A 473 -44.47 17.64 -65.29
CA LEU A 473 -43.27 16.89 -65.71
C LEU A 473 -43.45 15.37 -65.53
N THR A 474 -44.23 14.98 -64.52
CA THR A 474 -44.48 13.57 -64.18
C THR A 474 -45.87 13.11 -64.59
N ASP A 475 -46.03 11.80 -64.79
CA ASP A 475 -47.34 11.19 -64.95
C ASP A 475 -48.02 11.06 -63.58
N MET A 476 -49.02 11.91 -63.34
CA MET A 476 -49.78 11.97 -62.08
C MET A 476 -51.10 11.18 -62.14
N ARG A 477 -51.35 10.40 -63.20
CA ARG A 477 -52.55 9.58 -63.32
C ARG A 477 -52.50 8.42 -62.31
N THR A 478 -53.60 8.18 -61.62
CA THR A 478 -53.75 7.07 -60.65
C THR A 478 -54.65 6.00 -61.25
N THR A 479 -54.34 4.71 -61.06
CA THR A 479 -55.07 3.57 -61.64
C THR A 479 -56.56 3.46 -61.27
N THR A 480 -57.04 4.28 -60.33
CA THR A 480 -58.44 4.35 -59.87
C THR A 480 -59.03 5.75 -60.09
N GLU A 481 -59.28 6.12 -61.33
CA GLU A 481 -59.91 7.41 -61.67
C GLU A 481 -61.44 7.34 -61.50
N ARG A 482 -61.96 7.75 -60.33
CA ARG A 482 -63.36 8.23 -60.23
C ARG A 482 -63.36 9.76 -60.19
N ALA A 483 -64.24 10.37 -61.00
CA ALA A 483 -64.41 11.82 -61.08
C ALA A 483 -64.87 12.42 -59.74
N VAL A 484 -64.43 13.64 -59.44
CA VAL A 484 -64.93 14.39 -58.27
C VAL A 484 -66.08 15.28 -58.75
N VAL A 485 -67.26 15.14 -58.15
CA VAL A 485 -68.40 16.00 -58.43
C VAL A 485 -68.26 17.26 -57.57
N SER A 486 -68.08 18.41 -58.21
CA SER A 486 -68.20 19.72 -57.55
C SER A 486 -68.92 20.68 -58.50
N GLY A 487 -70.06 21.23 -58.08
CA GLY A 487 -70.77 22.27 -58.81
C GLY A 487 -71.38 21.87 -60.17
N GLY A 488 -71.93 20.66 -60.30
CA GLY A 488 -72.74 20.27 -61.47
C GLY A 488 -71.98 19.86 -62.75
N ALA A 489 -70.64 19.95 -62.78
CA ALA A 489 -69.81 19.40 -63.86
C ALA A 489 -68.77 18.43 -63.31
N ALA A 490 -68.65 17.24 -63.91
CA ALA A 490 -67.65 16.25 -63.52
C ALA A 490 -66.25 16.70 -63.98
N ILE A 491 -65.43 17.20 -63.06
CA ILE A 491 -64.02 17.52 -63.33
C ILE A 491 -63.19 16.27 -63.00
N SER A 492 -62.37 15.80 -63.96
CA SER A 492 -61.48 14.68 -63.70
C SER A 492 -60.44 15.05 -62.64
N LYS A 493 -60.14 14.12 -61.72
CA LYS A 493 -59.12 14.32 -60.68
C LYS A 493 -57.76 14.73 -61.28
N PHE A 494 -57.44 14.22 -62.47
CA PHE A 494 -56.25 14.61 -63.23
C PHE A 494 -56.27 16.08 -63.65
N SER A 495 -57.43 16.63 -64.07
CA SER A 495 -57.55 18.04 -64.44
C SER A 495 -57.23 18.97 -63.25
N VAL A 496 -57.71 18.62 -62.06
CA VAL A 496 -57.39 19.35 -60.81
C VAL A 496 -55.89 19.27 -60.51
N LEU A 497 -55.31 18.07 -60.47
CA LEU A 497 -53.88 17.87 -60.22
C LEU A 497 -53.01 18.60 -61.25
N LYS A 498 -53.41 18.60 -62.53
CA LYS A 498 -52.74 19.34 -63.59
C LYS A 498 -52.77 20.83 -63.30
N SER A 499 -53.94 21.40 -63.01
CA SER A 499 -54.07 22.83 -62.70
C SER A 499 -53.18 23.23 -61.51
N GLU A 500 -53.23 22.43 -60.43
CA GLU A 500 -52.42 22.65 -59.23
C GLU A 500 -50.92 22.54 -59.49
N ALA A 501 -50.46 21.54 -60.26
CA ALA A 501 -49.05 21.40 -60.63
C ALA A 501 -48.53 22.57 -61.48
N LEU A 502 -49.35 23.11 -62.39
CA LEU A 502 -48.99 24.28 -63.19
C LEU A 502 -48.95 25.55 -62.35
N GLN A 503 -49.86 25.70 -61.39
CA GLN A 503 -49.84 26.82 -60.45
C GLN A 503 -48.64 26.72 -59.50
N MET A 504 -48.36 25.53 -58.97
CA MET A 504 -47.19 25.24 -58.14
C MET A 504 -45.88 25.64 -58.83
N PHE A 505 -45.73 25.38 -60.13
CA PHE A 505 -44.54 25.83 -60.86
C PHE A 505 -44.41 27.36 -60.91
N LYS A 506 -45.53 28.09 -61.07
CA LYS A 506 -45.52 29.56 -61.01
C LYS A 506 -45.17 30.05 -59.61
N ASP A 507 -45.64 29.37 -58.57
CA ASP A 507 -45.34 29.67 -57.17
C ASP A 507 -43.83 29.47 -56.90
N ILE A 508 -43.24 28.39 -57.43
CA ILE A 508 -41.78 28.13 -57.39
C ILE A 508 -41.02 29.28 -58.05
N MET A 509 -41.41 29.66 -59.29
CA MET A 509 -40.77 30.77 -60.01
C MET A 509 -40.91 32.12 -59.27
N GLY A 510 -42.08 32.38 -58.68
CA GLY A 510 -42.33 33.59 -57.90
C GLY A 510 -41.45 33.65 -56.65
N TYR A 511 -41.31 32.53 -55.95
CA TYR A 511 -40.42 32.43 -54.80
C TYR A 511 -38.94 32.61 -55.19
N MET A 512 -38.50 31.92 -56.24
CA MET A 512 -37.12 32.01 -56.76
C MET A 512 -36.77 33.39 -57.35
N GLY A 513 -37.73 34.33 -57.46
CA GLY A 513 -37.49 35.65 -58.02
C GLY A 513 -37.35 35.66 -59.54
N ASP A 514 -37.84 34.61 -60.20
CA ASP A 514 -38.03 34.55 -61.66
C ASP A 514 -39.32 35.26 -62.09
N ARG A 515 -40.21 35.54 -61.13
CA ARG A 515 -41.38 36.39 -61.27
C ARG A 515 -41.51 37.29 -60.05
N HIS A 516 -41.90 38.54 -60.25
CA HIS A 516 -42.10 39.48 -59.14
C HIS A 516 -43.33 39.10 -58.32
N TYR A 517 -43.18 38.99 -57.00
CA TYR A 517 -44.27 38.74 -56.06
C TYR A 517 -43.98 39.44 -54.74
N ALA A 518 -44.99 40.11 -54.17
CA ALA A 518 -44.80 40.96 -52.98
C ALA A 518 -44.44 40.16 -51.71
N GLN A 519 -45.00 38.95 -51.55
CA GLN A 519 -44.75 38.10 -50.38
C GLN A 519 -44.35 36.68 -50.80
N PRO A 520 -43.08 36.45 -51.21
CA PRO A 520 -42.60 35.15 -51.68
C PRO A 520 -42.82 33.99 -50.70
N ILE A 521 -42.80 34.25 -49.40
CA ILE A 521 -43.01 33.22 -48.36
C ILE A 521 -44.42 32.61 -48.40
N LEU A 522 -45.44 33.38 -48.79
CA LEU A 522 -46.80 32.86 -48.94
C LEU A 522 -46.89 31.82 -50.07
N LEU A 523 -46.10 32.00 -51.13
CA LEU A 523 -46.00 31.03 -52.23
C LEU A 523 -45.43 29.70 -51.73
N VAL A 524 -44.42 29.73 -50.84
CA VAL A 524 -43.87 28.51 -50.23
C VAL A 524 -44.93 27.79 -49.41
N ARG A 525 -45.68 28.51 -48.56
CA ARG A 525 -46.79 27.93 -47.80
C ARG A 525 -47.85 27.30 -48.71
N ASP A 526 -48.16 27.94 -49.82
CA ASP A 526 -49.14 27.44 -50.79
C ASP A 526 -48.63 26.20 -51.54
N ILE A 527 -47.34 26.11 -51.86
CA ILE A 527 -46.70 24.90 -52.39
C ILE A 527 -46.85 23.74 -51.39
N LEU A 528 -46.53 23.99 -50.11
CA LEU A 528 -46.64 22.98 -49.04
C LEU A 528 -48.07 22.49 -48.86
N ARG A 529 -49.05 23.41 -48.86
CA ARG A 529 -50.48 23.06 -48.77
C ARG A 529 -50.90 22.13 -49.91
N LYS A 530 -50.57 22.48 -51.16
CA LYS A 530 -50.90 21.65 -52.34
C LYS A 530 -50.31 20.24 -52.22
N CYS A 531 -49.04 20.14 -51.82
CA CYS A 531 -48.34 18.86 -51.65
C CYS A 531 -48.88 18.01 -50.50
N MET A 532 -49.41 18.64 -49.44
CA MET A 532 -50.11 17.95 -48.35
C MET A 532 -51.46 17.40 -48.80
N THR A 533 -52.25 18.22 -49.49
CA THR A 533 -53.58 17.85 -49.99
C THR A 533 -53.50 16.75 -51.05
N HIS A 534 -52.48 16.78 -51.91
CA HIS A 534 -52.36 15.88 -53.05
C HIS A 534 -51.00 15.16 -53.09
N SER A 535 -51.00 13.90 -52.68
CA SER A 535 -49.78 13.06 -52.68
C SER A 535 -49.00 13.03 -54.02
N PRO A 536 -49.64 12.95 -55.21
CA PRO A 536 -48.91 12.99 -56.49
C PRO A 536 -48.09 14.28 -56.71
N LEU A 537 -48.51 15.41 -56.11
CA LEU A 537 -47.78 16.67 -56.22
C LEU A 537 -46.46 16.66 -55.44
N ARG A 538 -46.26 15.73 -54.50
CA ARG A 538 -44.99 15.59 -53.77
C ARG A 538 -43.86 15.13 -54.68
N THR A 539 -44.11 14.16 -55.55
CA THR A 539 -43.12 13.74 -56.57
C THR A 539 -42.90 14.88 -57.56
N GLU A 540 -43.97 15.53 -58.03
CA GLU A 540 -43.90 16.61 -59.00
C GLU A 540 -43.13 17.83 -58.48
N VAL A 541 -43.29 18.24 -57.21
CA VAL A 541 -42.58 19.41 -56.65
C VAL A 541 -41.07 19.20 -56.63
N TYR A 542 -40.61 18.00 -56.27
CA TYR A 542 -39.18 17.65 -56.36
C TYR A 542 -38.68 17.77 -57.79
N CYS A 543 -39.43 17.22 -58.75
CA CYS A 543 -39.08 17.29 -60.17
C CYS A 543 -39.01 18.72 -60.69
N GLN A 544 -39.97 19.57 -60.32
CA GLN A 544 -40.03 20.96 -60.74
C GLN A 544 -38.89 21.80 -60.12
N ILE A 545 -38.54 21.58 -58.85
CA ILE A 545 -37.42 22.26 -58.21
C ILE A 545 -36.10 21.83 -58.85
N VAL A 546 -35.86 20.52 -59.02
CA VAL A 546 -34.63 20.02 -59.67
C VAL A 546 -34.48 20.59 -61.08
N LYS A 547 -35.56 20.66 -61.85
CA LYS A 547 -35.58 21.33 -63.15
C LYS A 547 -35.10 22.79 -63.04
N GLN A 548 -35.64 23.56 -62.09
CA GLN A 548 -35.27 24.97 -61.91
C GLN A 548 -33.86 25.17 -61.31
N LEU A 549 -33.28 24.15 -60.69
CA LEU A 549 -31.88 24.17 -60.22
C LEU A 549 -30.91 23.74 -61.33
N THR A 550 -31.33 22.90 -62.26
CA THR A 550 -30.45 22.32 -63.28
C THR A 550 -30.13 23.36 -64.36
N LYS A 551 -28.84 23.70 -64.49
CA LYS A 551 -28.32 24.72 -65.43
C LYS A 551 -29.01 26.08 -65.28
N ASN A 552 -29.31 26.48 -64.03
CA ASN A 552 -29.86 27.80 -63.75
C ASN A 552 -28.77 28.89 -63.93
N PRO A 553 -28.94 29.86 -64.85
CA PRO A 553 -27.94 30.89 -65.08
C PRO A 553 -27.94 31.99 -64.00
N ARG A 554 -28.95 32.03 -63.11
CA ARG A 554 -29.14 33.09 -62.12
C ARG A 554 -28.83 32.55 -60.71
N ARG A 555 -27.65 32.86 -60.18
CA ARG A 555 -27.19 32.42 -58.85
C ARG A 555 -28.19 32.68 -57.72
N VAL A 556 -28.83 33.86 -57.69
CA VAL A 556 -29.83 34.21 -56.67
C VAL A 556 -31.09 33.34 -56.78
N SER A 557 -31.52 33.03 -58.01
CA SER A 557 -32.66 32.13 -58.25
C SER A 557 -32.30 30.70 -57.83
N GLU A 558 -31.11 30.24 -58.20
CA GLU A 558 -30.58 28.93 -57.82
C GLU A 558 -30.49 28.76 -56.28
N GLU A 559 -29.89 29.73 -55.58
CA GLU A 559 -29.78 29.72 -54.11
C GLU A 559 -31.15 29.63 -53.43
N ARG A 560 -32.12 30.43 -53.90
CA ARG A 560 -33.50 30.34 -53.42
C ARG A 560 -34.08 28.96 -53.70
N GLY A 561 -33.87 28.41 -54.89
CA GLY A 561 -34.29 27.04 -55.23
C GLY A 561 -33.74 25.99 -54.26
N TRP A 562 -32.49 26.12 -53.81
CA TRP A 562 -31.89 25.25 -52.82
C TRP A 562 -32.49 25.42 -51.43
N ASN A 563 -32.80 26.66 -51.02
CA ASN A 563 -33.53 26.90 -49.77
C ASN A 563 -34.93 26.28 -49.82
N LEU A 564 -35.61 26.35 -50.97
CA LEU A 564 -36.89 25.66 -51.17
C LEU A 564 -36.72 24.14 -51.13
N MET A 565 -35.67 23.58 -51.73
CA MET A 565 -35.33 22.16 -51.63
C MET A 565 -35.15 21.73 -50.18
N THR A 566 -34.46 22.54 -49.34
CA THR A 566 -34.34 22.28 -47.89
C THR A 566 -35.70 22.19 -47.20
N VAL A 567 -36.62 23.11 -47.50
CA VAL A 567 -37.99 23.08 -46.96
C VAL A 567 -38.73 21.82 -47.40
N ILE A 568 -38.72 21.49 -48.70
CA ILE A 568 -39.44 20.32 -49.21
C ILE A 568 -38.88 19.02 -48.61
N LEU A 569 -37.54 18.88 -48.50
CA LEU A 569 -36.88 17.73 -47.88
C LEU A 569 -37.20 17.60 -46.39
N ASP A 570 -37.31 18.71 -45.65
CA ASP A 570 -37.73 18.67 -44.24
C ASP A 570 -39.22 18.31 -44.10
N VAL A 571 -40.08 18.69 -45.04
CA VAL A 571 -41.54 18.50 -44.88
C VAL A 571 -42.02 17.16 -45.42
N PHE A 572 -41.51 16.71 -46.58
CA PHE A 572 -42.03 15.53 -47.29
C PHE A 572 -40.94 14.51 -47.58
N ALA A 573 -41.17 13.26 -47.20
CA ALA A 573 -40.33 12.16 -47.68
C ALA A 573 -40.57 11.99 -49.20
N PRO A 574 -39.51 11.82 -50.02
CA PRO A 574 -39.71 11.44 -51.42
C PRO A 574 -40.46 10.11 -51.49
N SER A 575 -41.18 9.89 -52.59
CA SER A 575 -41.83 8.61 -52.82
C SER A 575 -40.78 7.51 -53.01
N THR A 576 -41.11 6.26 -52.69
CA THR A 576 -40.18 5.12 -52.71
C THR A 576 -39.51 4.89 -54.06
N ASP A 577 -40.19 5.26 -55.14
CA ASP A 577 -39.71 5.20 -56.52
C ASP A 577 -38.81 6.39 -56.91
N LEU A 578 -38.92 7.53 -56.23
CA LEU A 578 -38.11 8.73 -56.47
C LEU A 578 -36.86 8.78 -55.59
N GLU A 579 -36.93 8.24 -54.37
CA GLU A 579 -35.92 8.37 -53.30
C GLU A 579 -34.48 8.17 -53.79
N ASN A 580 -34.19 7.03 -54.43
CA ASN A 580 -32.84 6.71 -54.91
C ASN A 580 -32.36 7.65 -56.02
N TYR A 581 -33.25 8.09 -56.93
CA TYR A 581 -32.90 9.02 -58.01
C TYR A 581 -32.62 10.43 -57.46
N LEU A 582 -33.43 10.88 -56.50
CA LEU A 582 -33.23 12.17 -55.84
C LEU A 582 -31.96 12.17 -54.99
N GLU A 583 -31.73 11.13 -54.19
CA GLU A 583 -30.51 11.01 -53.39
C GLU A 583 -29.26 10.98 -54.29
N PHE A 584 -29.29 10.21 -55.37
CA PHE A 584 -28.20 10.16 -56.34
C PHE A 584 -27.94 11.55 -56.95
N TRP A 585 -28.98 12.28 -57.36
CA TRP A 585 -28.83 13.64 -57.89
C TRP A 585 -28.26 14.61 -56.85
N LEU A 586 -28.78 14.60 -55.62
CA LEU A 586 -28.30 15.46 -54.51
C LEU A 586 -26.81 15.23 -54.19
N ARG A 587 -26.33 13.99 -54.29
CA ARG A 587 -24.92 13.62 -54.06
C ARG A 587 -23.98 14.22 -55.12
N HIS A 588 -24.43 14.34 -56.36
CA HIS A 588 -23.59 14.74 -57.51
C HIS A 588 -23.76 16.20 -57.92
N THR A 589 -24.84 16.86 -57.51
CA THR A 589 -25.17 18.24 -57.92
C THR A 589 -25.51 19.15 -56.74
N PRO A 590 -24.70 19.21 -55.65
CA PRO A 590 -24.95 20.13 -54.55
C PRO A 590 -24.70 21.60 -54.98
N PRO A 591 -25.24 22.59 -54.24
CA PRO A 591 -24.81 23.97 -54.40
C PRO A 591 -23.34 24.11 -53.98
N PRO A 592 -22.55 25.03 -54.59
CA PRO A 592 -21.10 25.16 -54.33
C PRO A 592 -20.71 25.40 -52.86
N HIS A 593 -21.63 25.91 -52.04
CA HIS A 593 -21.39 26.35 -50.67
C HIS A 593 -21.99 25.41 -49.60
N LYS A 594 -22.60 24.27 -49.97
CA LYS A 594 -23.08 23.26 -49.00
C LYS A 594 -22.66 21.84 -49.41
N HIS A 595 -22.19 21.07 -48.44
CA HIS A 595 -21.82 19.68 -48.66
C HIS A 595 -23.06 18.81 -48.96
N PRO A 596 -23.02 17.85 -49.93
CA PRO A 596 -24.16 17.00 -50.27
C PRO A 596 -24.80 16.27 -49.08
N GLN A 597 -23.99 15.90 -48.09
CA GLN A 597 -24.45 15.23 -46.87
C GLN A 597 -25.54 16.01 -46.13
N PHE A 598 -25.58 17.34 -46.21
CA PHE A 598 -26.63 18.14 -45.59
C PHE A 598 -28.01 17.76 -46.13
N PHE A 599 -28.17 17.74 -47.45
CA PHE A 599 -29.45 17.42 -48.09
C PHE A 599 -29.80 15.93 -47.99
N VAL A 600 -28.79 15.05 -48.11
CA VAL A 600 -29.01 13.60 -47.96
C VAL A 600 -29.39 13.23 -46.52
N ALA A 601 -28.79 13.87 -45.52
CA ALA A 601 -29.16 13.67 -44.11
C ALA A 601 -30.61 14.10 -43.85
N LEU A 602 -31.04 15.25 -44.41
CA LEU A 602 -32.43 15.69 -44.33
C LEU A 602 -33.39 14.70 -45.01
N LEU A 603 -33.03 14.21 -46.19
CA LEU A 603 -33.80 13.18 -46.89
C LEU A 603 -33.98 11.94 -46.01
N HIS A 604 -32.88 11.37 -45.48
CA HIS A 604 -32.93 10.18 -44.62
C HIS A 604 -33.66 10.45 -43.30
N GLN A 605 -33.50 11.64 -42.71
CA GLN A 605 -34.22 12.05 -41.51
C GLN A 605 -35.74 12.04 -41.75
N THR A 606 -36.21 12.66 -42.84
CA THR A 606 -37.64 12.71 -43.16
C THR A 606 -38.17 11.35 -43.62
N VAL A 607 -37.38 10.52 -44.29
CA VAL A 607 -37.75 9.12 -44.59
C VAL A 607 -37.91 8.31 -43.30
N PHE A 608 -37.03 8.50 -42.33
CA PHE A 608 -37.06 7.80 -41.04
C PHE A 608 -38.20 8.27 -40.14
N GLN A 609 -38.38 9.59 -40.00
CA GLN A 609 -39.39 10.20 -39.13
C GLN A 609 -40.79 10.26 -39.77
N GLY A 610 -40.86 10.16 -41.09
CA GLY A 610 -42.08 10.37 -41.87
C GLY A 610 -42.29 11.82 -42.32
N SER A 611 -43.19 11.99 -43.30
CA SER A 611 -43.62 13.32 -43.76
C SER A 611 -44.45 14.02 -42.69
N ARG A 612 -44.39 15.35 -42.63
CA ARG A 612 -45.26 16.14 -41.76
C ARG A 612 -46.73 16.00 -42.16
N THR A 613 -47.62 16.07 -41.17
CA THR A 613 -49.08 15.98 -41.37
C THR A 613 -49.75 17.35 -41.49
N GLU A 614 -49.09 18.41 -41.05
CA GLU A 614 -49.62 19.78 -41.01
C GLU A 614 -48.67 20.76 -41.68
N VAL A 615 -49.23 21.81 -42.29
CA VAL A 615 -48.46 22.84 -42.99
C VAL A 615 -47.69 23.66 -41.94
N PRO A 616 -46.35 23.77 -42.05
CA PRO A 616 -45.55 24.64 -41.18
C PRO A 616 -46.08 26.08 -41.12
N SER A 617 -45.94 26.72 -39.96
CA SER A 617 -46.30 28.14 -39.79
C SER A 617 -45.39 29.04 -40.65
N LEU A 618 -45.78 30.30 -40.89
CA LEU A 618 -44.94 31.22 -41.68
C LEU A 618 -43.58 31.48 -41.01
N GLU A 619 -43.55 31.54 -39.68
CA GLU A 619 -42.30 31.67 -38.91
C GLU A 619 -41.42 30.43 -39.08
N GLU A 620 -42.00 29.23 -38.99
CA GLU A 620 -41.25 27.99 -39.20
C GLU A 620 -40.71 27.88 -40.63
N ILE A 621 -41.50 28.29 -41.63
CA ILE A 621 -41.05 28.36 -43.03
C ILE A 621 -39.86 29.30 -43.17
N ASP A 622 -39.89 30.49 -42.55
CA ASP A 622 -38.75 31.43 -42.59
C ASP A 622 -37.49 30.81 -41.98
N LEU A 623 -37.62 30.11 -40.85
CA LEU A 623 -36.51 29.40 -40.21
C LEU A 623 -35.94 28.29 -41.12
N LEU A 624 -36.81 27.46 -41.72
CA LEU A 624 -36.41 26.40 -42.64
C LEU A 624 -35.70 26.94 -43.88
N LEU A 625 -36.18 28.05 -44.44
CA LEU A 625 -35.57 28.74 -45.58
C LEU A 625 -34.17 29.28 -45.26
N ARG A 626 -33.90 29.64 -44.00
CA ARG A 626 -32.56 30.00 -43.51
C ARG A 626 -31.69 28.79 -43.15
N GLY A 627 -32.18 27.57 -43.38
CA GLY A 627 -31.47 26.32 -43.07
C GLY A 627 -31.60 25.83 -41.63
N LYS A 628 -32.48 26.43 -40.81
CA LYS A 628 -32.78 25.95 -39.45
C LYS A 628 -33.82 24.83 -39.53
N VAL A 629 -33.33 23.61 -39.71
CA VAL A 629 -34.11 22.38 -39.89
C VAL A 629 -34.52 21.75 -38.56
N ARG A 630 -35.46 20.78 -38.60
CA ARG A 630 -35.90 20.08 -37.39
C ARG A 630 -34.72 19.46 -36.65
N SER A 631 -34.64 19.71 -35.35
CA SER A 631 -33.69 18.99 -34.51
C SER A 631 -34.02 17.50 -34.49
N PHE A 632 -33.00 16.67 -34.26
CA PHE A 632 -33.17 15.25 -34.01
C PHE A 632 -33.85 15.05 -32.64
N VAL A 633 -35.16 15.33 -32.55
CA VAL A 633 -35.93 15.08 -31.33
C VAL A 633 -36.20 13.57 -31.25
N GLU A 634 -35.95 12.98 -30.07
CA GLU A 634 -36.34 11.62 -29.69
C GLU A 634 -37.87 11.50 -29.56
N SER A 635 -38.63 11.78 -30.62
CA SER A 635 -40.06 11.45 -30.62
C SER A 635 -40.21 9.96 -30.94
N LYS A 636 -40.91 9.22 -30.06
CA LYS A 636 -41.29 7.81 -30.29
C LYS A 636 -41.88 7.64 -31.71
N PRO A 637 -41.44 6.64 -32.49
CA PRO A 637 -41.97 6.42 -33.83
C PRO A 637 -43.47 6.13 -33.77
N LYS A 638 -44.29 6.95 -34.46
CA LYS A 638 -45.71 6.63 -34.69
C LYS A 638 -45.79 5.35 -35.53
N ALA A 639 -46.65 4.43 -35.09
CA ALA A 639 -46.86 3.10 -35.66
C ALA A 639 -47.15 3.14 -37.17
N THR A 640 -46.09 2.98 -37.94
CA THR A 640 -46.04 2.64 -39.37
C THR A 640 -44.94 1.58 -39.50
N PRO A 641 -44.92 0.73 -40.56
CA PRO A 641 -43.97 -0.39 -40.63
C PRO A 641 -42.55 0.08 -40.34
N LYS A 642 -41.84 -0.66 -39.47
CA LYS A 642 -40.64 -0.21 -38.75
C LYS A 642 -39.73 0.62 -39.68
N PRO A 643 -39.30 1.84 -39.32
CA PRO A 643 -38.37 2.65 -40.13
C PRO A 643 -37.10 1.88 -40.54
N GLN A 644 -36.66 0.95 -39.69
CA GLN A 644 -35.61 -0.02 -39.96
C GLN A 644 -35.96 -0.98 -41.10
N GLN A 645 -37.21 -1.50 -41.19
CA GLN A 645 -37.68 -2.31 -42.31
C GLN A 645 -37.70 -1.54 -43.61
N ARG A 646 -38.10 -0.26 -43.65
CA ARG A 646 -38.15 0.51 -44.92
C ARG A 646 -36.75 0.88 -45.42
N ALA A 647 -35.83 1.27 -44.53
CA ALA A 647 -34.41 1.46 -44.85
C ALA A 647 -33.77 0.14 -45.29
N PHE A 648 -34.10 -0.96 -44.62
CA PHE A 648 -33.67 -2.31 -44.95
C PHE A 648 -34.30 -2.84 -46.24
N GLU A 649 -35.56 -2.50 -46.58
CA GLU A 649 -36.28 -2.88 -47.81
C GLU A 649 -35.82 -2.07 -49.02
N SER A 650 -35.55 -0.77 -48.86
CA SER A 650 -34.82 0.03 -49.85
C SER A 650 -33.44 -0.56 -50.13
N ASN A 651 -32.86 -1.21 -49.11
CA ASN A 651 -31.61 -1.96 -49.19
C ASN A 651 -31.81 -3.47 -49.48
N GLN A 652 -33.03 -4.04 -49.55
CA GLN A 652 -33.26 -5.45 -49.92
C GLN A 652 -33.46 -5.60 -51.43
N GLN A 653 -33.86 -4.53 -52.14
CA GLN A 653 -33.68 -4.44 -53.60
C GLN A 653 -32.21 -4.57 -54.04
N THR A 654 -31.28 -4.58 -53.08
CA THR A 654 -29.84 -4.77 -53.25
C THR A 654 -29.41 -6.25 -53.30
N THR A 655 -30.27 -7.23 -53.01
CA THR A 655 -29.83 -8.63 -52.76
C THR A 655 -30.35 -9.67 -53.75
N PHE A 656 -30.79 -9.26 -54.94
CA PHE A 656 -31.23 -10.17 -56.00
C PHE A 656 -30.34 -10.10 -57.25
N LEU A 657 -29.02 -10.01 -57.08
CA LEU A 657 -28.04 -10.33 -58.14
C LEU A 657 -26.75 -10.86 -57.52
N ALA A 658 -26.83 -12.01 -56.84
CA ALA A 658 -25.70 -12.91 -56.69
C ALA A 658 -26.16 -14.28 -57.20
N SER A 659 -25.68 -14.66 -58.40
CA SER A 659 -25.94 -15.95 -59.03
C SER A 659 -25.39 -17.12 -58.19
N PRO A 660 -25.87 -18.36 -58.39
CA PRO A 660 -25.76 -19.42 -57.42
C PRO A 660 -24.44 -20.18 -57.56
N THR A 661 -23.66 -20.25 -56.49
CA THR A 661 -22.63 -21.28 -56.33
C THR A 661 -22.67 -21.85 -54.92
N SER A 662 -23.27 -23.05 -54.86
CA SER A 662 -22.88 -24.21 -54.04
C SER A 662 -22.48 -24.04 -52.57
N SER A 663 -23.28 -24.71 -51.74
CA SER A 663 -22.93 -25.34 -50.45
C SER A 663 -23.05 -24.49 -49.18
N GLN A 664 -24.29 -24.27 -48.73
CA GLN A 664 -24.59 -23.97 -47.32
C GLN A 664 -25.02 -25.26 -46.60
N LYS A 665 -24.19 -25.70 -45.64
CA LYS A 665 -24.64 -26.55 -44.53
C LYS A 665 -25.59 -25.73 -43.67
N LYS A 666 -26.84 -26.20 -43.53
CA LYS A 666 -27.79 -25.73 -42.53
C LYS A 666 -27.21 -25.95 -41.13
N PHE A 667 -27.17 -24.91 -40.32
CA PHE A 667 -27.21 -25.03 -38.87
C PHE A 667 -28.57 -24.50 -38.43
N ASP A 668 -29.44 -25.43 -38.05
CA ASP A 668 -30.72 -25.16 -37.42
C ASP A 668 -30.48 -24.66 -35.97
N LEU A 669 -31.18 -23.59 -35.60
CA LEU A 669 -31.28 -23.10 -34.22
C LEU A 669 -32.76 -22.80 -33.97
N ASN A 670 -33.51 -23.88 -33.78
CA ASN A 670 -34.78 -23.88 -33.07
C ASN A 670 -34.59 -24.83 -31.89
N ASP A 671 -34.41 -24.28 -30.69
CA ASP A 671 -34.76 -24.94 -29.44
C ASP A 671 -34.89 -23.89 -28.34
N ALA A 672 -36.13 -23.53 -28.01
CA ALA A 672 -36.51 -23.01 -26.71
C ALA A 672 -37.86 -23.65 -26.34
N PRO A 673 -38.01 -24.21 -25.14
CA PRO A 673 -39.08 -25.15 -24.81
C PRO A 673 -40.43 -24.47 -24.61
N GLN A 674 -41.46 -25.13 -25.14
CA GLN A 674 -42.87 -24.80 -24.95
C GLN A 674 -43.30 -25.05 -23.51
N LEU A 675 -44.01 -24.07 -22.92
CA LEU A 675 -44.93 -24.30 -21.81
C LEU A 675 -46.34 -23.90 -22.27
N HIS A 676 -47.24 -24.87 -22.12
CA HIS A 676 -48.65 -24.84 -22.51
C HIS A 676 -49.53 -24.00 -21.57
N SER A 677 -50.76 -23.78 -22.07
CA SER A 677 -52.02 -23.39 -21.42
C SER A 677 -52.31 -21.88 -21.45
N SER A 678 -53.52 -21.41 -21.75
CA SER A 678 -54.76 -22.00 -22.25
C SER A 678 -55.61 -20.85 -22.81
N ALA A 679 -56.48 -21.16 -23.77
CA ALA A 679 -57.40 -20.23 -24.39
C ALA A 679 -58.41 -19.62 -23.41
N THR A 680 -58.76 -18.34 -23.59
CA THR A 680 -60.15 -17.91 -23.49
C THR A 680 -60.42 -16.67 -24.35
N LYS A 681 -61.45 -16.84 -25.18
CA LYS A 681 -62.10 -15.88 -26.07
C LYS A 681 -62.95 -14.92 -25.23
N LEU A 682 -62.94 -13.61 -25.53
CA LEU A 682 -64.04 -12.65 -25.33
C LEU A 682 -63.59 -11.25 -25.77
N GLU A 683 -64.21 -10.73 -26.83
CA GLU A 683 -64.49 -9.29 -26.96
C GLU A 683 -65.71 -8.97 -26.08
N PRO A 684 -65.85 -7.76 -25.49
CA PRO A 684 -66.38 -6.63 -26.28
C PRO A 684 -65.97 -5.19 -25.84
N LYS A 685 -66.15 -4.28 -26.81
CA LYS A 685 -66.78 -2.94 -26.75
C LYS A 685 -66.29 -1.81 -25.82
N GLU A 686 -66.15 -0.67 -26.50
CA GLU A 686 -66.67 0.67 -26.19
C GLU A 686 -65.99 1.52 -25.09
N SER A 687 -65.63 2.73 -25.53
CA SER A 687 -66.11 4.03 -25.03
C SER A 687 -65.05 5.03 -24.54
N ASN A 688 -65.28 6.25 -25.03
CA ASN A 688 -64.65 7.51 -24.65
C ASN A 688 -64.91 7.84 -23.18
N HIS A 689 -63.95 8.49 -22.52
CA HIS A 689 -64.07 9.66 -21.62
C HIS A 689 -62.62 10.13 -21.35
N LYS A 690 -62.17 11.35 -21.68
CA LYS A 690 -62.51 12.72 -21.26
C LYS A 690 -62.18 12.98 -19.79
N GLU A 691 -61.03 13.62 -19.55
CA GLU A 691 -60.63 14.46 -18.39
C GLU A 691 -59.29 15.12 -18.82
N MET A 692 -59.17 16.42 -19.11
CA MET A 692 -59.31 17.62 -18.26
C MET A 692 -58.37 17.54 -17.05
N SER A 693 -57.16 18.06 -17.23
CA SER A 693 -56.65 19.30 -16.63
C SER A 693 -56.33 19.13 -15.14
N ASP A 694 -55.08 19.33 -14.77
CA ASP A 694 -54.76 20.23 -13.67
C ASP A 694 -53.36 20.80 -13.85
N PHE A 695 -53.28 22.08 -13.48
CA PHE A 695 -52.15 22.99 -13.49
C PHE A 695 -51.42 22.89 -12.14
N ASP A 696 -50.42 23.75 -11.93
CA ASP A 696 -49.66 24.01 -10.70
C ASP A 696 -48.44 23.10 -10.47
N SER A 697 -47.26 23.57 -10.06
CA SER A 697 -46.75 24.90 -9.74
C SER A 697 -45.25 24.78 -9.43
N LEU A 698 -44.44 25.63 -10.08
CA LEU A 698 -43.49 26.58 -9.46
C LEU A 698 -42.42 26.14 -8.43
N SER A 699 -41.34 26.93 -8.48
CA SER A 699 -40.21 27.12 -7.52
C SER A 699 -38.98 26.22 -7.76
N MET A 700 -37.91 26.77 -8.34
CA MET A 700 -36.87 27.64 -7.72
C MET A 700 -35.89 26.87 -6.84
N PHE A 701 -34.63 26.81 -7.30
CA PHE A 701 -33.47 27.12 -6.48
C PHE A 701 -32.37 27.70 -7.37
N ASP A 702 -32.16 29.01 -7.20
CA ASP A 702 -30.90 29.75 -7.09
C ASP A 702 -29.64 28.87 -6.82
N SER A 703 -28.40 29.25 -7.15
CA SER A 703 -27.85 30.54 -7.51
C SER A 703 -26.41 30.37 -8.05
N GLN A 704 -26.07 31.26 -8.97
CA GLN A 704 -24.85 32.09 -9.01
C GLN A 704 -23.51 31.50 -8.53
N ASN A 705 -22.52 31.55 -9.43
CA ASN A 705 -21.32 32.33 -9.11
C ASN A 705 -20.81 33.09 -10.32
N ASN A 706 -20.57 34.37 -10.07
CA ASN A 706 -20.28 35.46 -10.98
C ASN A 706 -18.78 35.54 -11.30
N CYS A 707 -18.42 36.07 -12.47
CA CYS A 707 -17.24 36.92 -12.67
C CYS A 707 -17.30 37.55 -14.08
N ASP A 708 -17.77 38.80 -14.10
CA ASP A 708 -17.64 39.75 -15.20
C ASP A 708 -16.18 40.07 -15.53
N VAL A 709 -15.80 40.05 -16.82
CA VAL A 709 -14.93 41.07 -17.44
C VAL A 709 -15.27 41.19 -18.93
N HIS A 710 -15.68 42.38 -19.35
CA HIS A 710 -15.70 42.87 -20.74
C HIS A 710 -14.99 44.25 -20.76
N PRO A 711 -14.61 44.86 -21.90
CA PRO A 711 -14.72 44.40 -23.29
C PRO A 711 -13.43 44.65 -24.13
N THR A 712 -13.49 44.25 -25.41
CA THR A 712 -13.02 44.96 -26.63
C THR A 712 -12.15 44.15 -27.61
N THR A 713 -12.41 44.46 -28.89
CA THR A 713 -11.61 44.27 -30.10
C THR A 713 -11.58 42.92 -30.83
N THR A 714 -12.40 42.90 -31.90
CA THR A 714 -12.03 42.69 -33.32
C THR A 714 -11.56 41.30 -33.80
N GLU A 715 -12.31 40.84 -34.81
CA GLU A 715 -11.85 40.15 -36.02
C GLU A 715 -11.54 38.63 -36.03
N ASN A 716 -12.07 38.02 -37.10
CA ASN A 716 -11.68 36.76 -37.74
C ASN A 716 -12.27 35.45 -37.21
N GLN A 717 -13.55 35.24 -37.49
CA GLN A 717 -14.11 33.91 -37.76
C GLN A 717 -13.74 33.46 -39.18
N ARG A 718 -13.04 32.32 -39.28
CA ARG A 718 -12.88 31.55 -40.51
C ARG A 718 -13.01 30.06 -40.19
N TYR A 719 -14.06 29.46 -40.78
CA TYR A 719 -14.28 28.05 -41.10
C TYR A 719 -14.45 27.03 -39.96
N PHE A 720 -15.68 26.53 -39.80
CA PHE A 720 -16.02 25.11 -39.96
C PHE A 720 -17.45 24.95 -40.47
#